data_AF-A0A3B9AVN5-F1
#
_entry.id   AF-A0A3B9AVN5-F1
#
_cell.length_a   1.000
_cell.length_b   1.000
_cell.length_c   1.000
_cell.angle_alpha   90.00
_cell.angle_beta   90.00
_cell.angle_gamma   90.00
#
_symmetry.space_group_name_H-M   'P 1'
#
loop_
_entity.id
_entity.type
_entity.pdbx_description
1 polymer ?
#
loop_
_entity_poly.entity_id
_entity_poly.type
_entity_poly.pdbx_seq_one_letter_code
_entity_poly.pdbx_strand_id
1 'polypeptide(L)'
;MHHDNGIWVGTEDLMRDEAFAQSSQSEFSVENIDQTDGKWTASRRDFLKLMGFGLGAATIAASCEIPVKKAIPYVTKPDEIVPGVANYFASSFVDGGDYCAILVKTREGRPIKIEGNTLSNVTMGGTSARAQASVLSLYDTRRIQNAGKVKEGQVEKMEWAAIDREVKAKLAEGGNVRIITNTLISPTAMKALGEFRTKYPNTTVVSYDPVSASALLEANEKCFGHRAFPHYKFDEASVICSFGADFLGTWGNPVKNATLYAKGRKVAGKKGAKMSRHYQVEGYMSLTGSNADNRIQIRPSEMGAAIASLYGELSGNGGGPKLNDKAAGAIKKMAKDLQAARGKSIVVSGSNNVAEQILVNRINDLLGNLNNTVDFGAQYFGRSGDERQVGKLIEEMNGGQVSMVIVWGANPSWDLPNSAAFNTAFAKVGTRVSLNTNMDETTLLCTHAAPAHHYLESWGDALPQVGQLSLIQPTIAPLFATRQAEHSLLVWADSAALKADSEQPYYEYVKENWQNNLGAGQSKYLTKDAFWEMSLHDGVYAIPVQPITAVFDTTVSVDVNAVSKPSSSEVEVSFYETVNIGGGQYAHNPWLQEMPDPVTRTVWGNYLSIPLEWDGVNNIDGWKGLVDGDEVEVEVNGQKFTCAVVRNFGQAAGTVSIALGGGRTAGGCGVGYGVNVNPCLKQDNGLTQYYAADVVVKPTGGKDKDFACVQHHHTMGVKAMGKEEGKVINADEKTLGYKGFQGSLTDRSIIFQTNIKDLQKLENKLEAFHHEAEHLNSQTLYPDNVEYFGTGLKWGMYVDLNSCIGCGACQVACVSENNVPVVGKKEVARHHEMTWLRIDRYFYGDLENPKVVYQPMMCQHCDNAPCENVCPVNATNHSMEGLNQMAYNRCIGTRYCANNCPYKVRRFNWLDYTTADLWPSNEERVFHVEGEDKPYYADNLVRMVLNPDVTVRTRGVIEKCSFCVQRIQEGKLTAKREGRAIMDNDVRTACQTACPTGAIVFGDLNNPNSEVSQANKAAGALAYKVLEEINVRPGVQYSAKIHNANEELFS
;
A
#
# COMPACT_ATOMS: atom_id res chain seq x y z
N MET A 1 -41.46 11.15 29.43
CA MET A 1 -40.28 11.63 30.19
C MET A 1 -40.65 11.64 31.67
N HIS A 2 -39.75 11.29 32.59
CA HIS A 2 -40.01 11.46 34.02
C HIS A 2 -39.76 12.93 34.40
N HIS A 3 -40.78 13.62 34.91
CA HIS A 3 -40.86 15.09 35.03
C HIS A 3 -40.34 15.66 36.37
N ASP A 4 -39.58 14.90 37.17
CA ASP A 4 -39.22 15.29 38.56
C ASP A 4 -37.82 15.94 38.71
N ASN A 5 -37.15 16.28 37.60
CA ASN A 5 -35.76 16.78 37.63
C ASN A 5 -35.63 18.31 37.67
N GLY A 6 -36.73 19.07 37.80
CA GLY A 6 -36.70 20.54 37.91
C GLY A 6 -36.29 21.30 36.64
N ILE A 7 -36.21 20.62 35.49
CA ILE A 7 -35.89 21.20 34.18
C ILE A 7 -37.18 21.30 33.38
N TRP A 8 -37.50 22.50 32.90
CA TRP A 8 -38.69 22.79 32.10
C TRP A 8 -38.29 23.50 30.80
N VAL A 9 -38.94 23.15 29.69
CA VAL A 9 -38.58 23.64 28.35
C VAL A 9 -39.37 24.89 27.94
N GLY A 10 -40.44 25.21 28.66
CA GLY A 10 -41.28 26.38 28.45
C GLY A 10 -42.19 26.66 29.63
N THR A 11 -42.91 27.78 29.61
CA THR A 11 -43.78 28.19 30.71
C THR A 11 -44.97 27.24 30.86
N GLU A 12 -45.47 26.66 29.77
CA GLU A 12 -46.52 25.63 29.80
C GLU A 12 -46.04 24.32 30.44
N ASP A 13 -44.79 23.91 30.19
CA ASP A 13 -44.14 22.74 30.80
C ASP A 13 -43.90 22.94 32.30
N LEU A 14 -43.47 24.15 32.69
CA LEU A 14 -43.30 24.55 34.09
C LEU A 14 -44.63 24.55 34.87
N MET A 15 -45.71 24.99 34.22
CA MET A 15 -47.05 25.06 34.81
C MET A 15 -47.80 23.73 34.79
N ARG A 16 -47.20 22.66 34.24
CA ARG A 16 -47.82 21.33 34.08
C ARG A 16 -49.14 21.39 33.30
N ASP A 17 -49.15 22.14 32.20
CA ASP A 17 -50.31 22.22 31.32
C ASP A 17 -50.65 20.85 30.70
N GLU A 18 -51.89 20.42 30.87
CA GLU A 18 -52.36 19.09 30.45
C GLU A 18 -52.33 18.89 28.94
N ALA A 19 -52.53 19.96 28.15
CA ALA A 19 -52.52 19.89 26.69
C ALA A 19 -51.08 19.81 26.16
N PHE A 20 -50.13 20.51 26.80
CA PHE A 20 -48.70 20.36 26.51
C PHE A 20 -48.19 18.95 26.82
N ALA A 21 -48.60 18.36 27.95
CA ALA A 21 -48.23 17.00 28.32
C ALA A 21 -48.75 15.95 27.32
N GLN A 22 -49.97 16.12 26.80
CA GLN A 22 -50.55 15.22 25.79
C GLN A 22 -49.92 15.38 24.41
N SER A 23 -49.57 16.62 24.00
CA SER A 23 -48.92 16.85 22.70
C SER A 23 -47.51 16.24 22.64
N SER A 24 -46.79 16.22 23.77
CA SER A 24 -45.47 15.59 23.88
C SER A 24 -45.47 14.06 23.70
N GLN A 25 -46.64 13.41 23.85
CA GLN A 25 -46.82 11.97 23.60
C GLN A 25 -47.17 11.64 22.14
N SER A 26 -47.41 12.66 21.31
CA SER A 26 -47.76 12.50 19.91
C SER A 26 -46.52 12.74 19.05
N GLU A 27 -45.99 11.69 18.41
CA GLU A 27 -44.75 11.77 17.59
C GLU A 27 -44.88 12.76 16.42
N PHE A 28 -46.12 13.12 16.04
CA PHE A 28 -46.44 14.20 15.11
C PHE A 28 -47.71 14.93 15.55
N SER A 29 -47.58 16.15 16.08
CA SER A 29 -48.71 17.03 16.37
C SER A 29 -49.12 17.81 15.11
N VAL A 30 -49.94 17.20 14.25
CA VAL A 30 -50.76 17.99 13.32
C VAL A 30 -52.08 18.18 14.02
N GLU A 31 -52.33 19.39 14.52
CA GLU A 31 -53.64 19.76 15.06
C GLU A 31 -54.72 19.43 14.02
N ASN A 32 -55.77 18.75 14.49
CA ASN A 32 -56.97 18.48 13.72
C ASN A 32 -57.45 19.78 13.07
N ILE A 33 -57.44 19.81 11.74
CA ILE A 33 -58.12 20.85 10.97
C ILE A 33 -59.61 20.58 11.14
N ASP A 34 -60.20 21.29 12.10
CA ASP A 34 -61.63 21.21 12.37
C ASP A 34 -62.39 21.72 11.14
N GLN A 35 -63.17 20.84 10.51
CA GLN A 35 -64.15 21.24 9.51
C GLN A 35 -65.39 21.74 10.24
N THR A 36 -65.40 23.03 10.56
CA THR A 36 -66.63 23.74 10.90
C THR A 36 -66.80 24.94 9.98
N ASP A 37 -67.89 24.94 9.21
CA ASP A 37 -68.48 26.07 8.51
C ASP A 37 -67.73 26.71 7.32
N GLY A 38 -67.16 25.89 6.43
CA GLY A 38 -67.01 26.23 5.00
C GLY A 38 -66.13 27.45 4.65
N LYS A 39 -65.35 27.98 5.60
CA LYS A 39 -64.37 29.05 5.37
C LYS A 39 -62.97 28.58 5.71
N TRP A 40 -62.11 28.56 4.70
CA TRP A 40 -60.68 28.29 4.87
C TRP A 40 -59.99 29.53 5.45
N THR A 41 -59.58 29.48 6.71
CA THR A 41 -58.62 30.43 7.31
C THR A 41 -57.22 29.81 7.29
N ALA A 42 -56.69 29.47 6.12
CA ALA A 42 -55.32 28.99 5.97
C ALA A 42 -54.42 30.13 5.48
N SER A 43 -53.28 30.35 6.15
CA SER A 43 -52.26 31.26 5.63
C SER A 43 -51.63 30.68 4.35
N ARG A 44 -51.06 31.52 3.48
CA ARG A 44 -50.33 31.06 2.27
C ARG A 44 -49.21 30.07 2.62
N ARG A 45 -48.68 30.14 3.83
CA ARG A 45 -47.66 29.23 4.38
C ARG A 45 -48.23 27.85 4.72
N ASP A 46 -49.43 27.79 5.28
CA ASP A 46 -50.07 26.53 5.65
C ASP A 46 -50.61 25.79 4.42
N PHE A 47 -51.08 26.54 3.42
CA PHE A 47 -51.37 25.97 2.10
C PHE A 47 -50.13 25.38 1.43
N LEU A 48 -48.97 26.06 1.49
CA LEU A 48 -47.71 25.51 0.95
C LEU A 48 -47.19 24.31 1.75
N LYS A 49 -47.39 24.27 3.07
CA LYS A 49 -47.09 23.08 3.88
C LYS A 49 -48.00 21.91 3.50
N LEU A 50 -49.30 22.14 3.36
CA LEU A 50 -50.28 21.10 3.04
C LEU A 50 -50.11 20.58 1.60
N MET A 51 -49.83 21.48 0.65
CA MET A 51 -49.56 21.10 -0.74
C MET A 51 -48.19 20.43 -0.88
N GLY A 52 -47.16 20.92 -0.17
CA GLY A 52 -45.84 20.29 -0.12
C GLY A 52 -45.86 18.91 0.56
N PHE A 53 -46.67 18.74 1.60
CA PHE A 53 -46.86 17.45 2.29
C PHE A 53 -47.77 16.52 1.48
N GLY A 54 -48.84 17.03 0.88
CA GLY A 54 -49.76 16.27 0.03
C GLY A 54 -49.12 15.79 -1.26
N LEU A 55 -48.37 16.66 -1.96
CA LEU A 55 -47.54 16.26 -3.10
C LEU A 55 -46.38 15.38 -2.63
N GLY A 56 -45.68 15.69 -1.54
CA GLY A 56 -44.57 14.88 -1.04
C GLY A 56 -44.99 13.46 -0.66
N ALA A 57 -46.06 13.30 0.13
CA ALA A 57 -46.57 12.02 0.58
C ALA A 57 -47.23 11.24 -0.56
N ALA A 58 -48.02 11.88 -1.43
CA ALA A 58 -48.60 11.22 -2.60
C ALA A 58 -47.53 10.81 -3.61
N THR A 59 -46.47 11.60 -3.80
CA THR A 59 -45.37 11.25 -4.71
C THR A 59 -44.52 10.12 -4.13
N ILE A 60 -44.29 10.07 -2.81
CA ILE A 60 -43.57 8.96 -2.16
C ILE A 60 -44.40 7.67 -2.16
N ALA A 61 -45.72 7.78 -1.91
CA ALA A 61 -46.63 6.62 -1.89
C ALA A 61 -46.97 6.10 -3.30
N ALA A 62 -47.03 6.96 -4.32
CA ALA A 62 -47.37 6.59 -5.69
C ALA A 62 -46.15 6.31 -6.60
N SER A 63 -44.93 6.75 -6.24
CA SER A 63 -43.76 6.65 -7.14
C SER A 63 -42.72 5.59 -6.74
N CYS A 64 -42.89 4.88 -5.63
CA CYS A 64 -41.90 3.91 -5.15
C CYS A 64 -42.53 2.56 -4.77
N GLU A 65 -42.70 1.66 -5.74
CA GLU A 65 -42.78 0.23 -5.42
C GLU A 65 -41.40 -0.21 -4.93
N ILE A 66 -41.23 -0.45 -3.63
CA ILE A 66 -40.00 -1.04 -3.12
C ILE A 66 -39.92 -2.47 -3.67
N PRO A 67 -38.84 -2.84 -4.41
CA PRO A 67 -38.73 -4.17 -4.96
C PRO A 67 -38.74 -5.21 -3.83
N VAL A 68 -39.45 -6.32 -4.04
CA VAL A 68 -39.51 -7.41 -3.07
C VAL A 68 -38.12 -8.01 -2.87
N LYS A 69 -37.49 -7.73 -1.73
CA LYS A 69 -36.21 -8.33 -1.34
C LYS A 69 -36.45 -9.70 -0.71
N LYS A 70 -35.81 -10.73 -1.25
CA LYS A 70 -35.89 -12.11 -0.74
C LYS A 70 -34.76 -12.38 0.25
N ALA A 71 -35.06 -13.04 1.36
CA ALA A 71 -34.07 -13.64 2.25
C ALA A 71 -34.04 -15.14 1.99
N ILE A 72 -32.88 -15.67 1.57
CA ILE A 72 -32.71 -17.08 1.21
C ILE A 72 -31.82 -17.73 2.28
N PRO A 73 -32.35 -18.62 3.14
CA PRO A 73 -31.54 -19.34 4.12
C PRO A 73 -30.72 -20.45 3.45
N TYR A 74 -29.72 -20.94 4.18
CA TYR A 74 -29.00 -22.16 3.79
C TYR A 74 -29.94 -23.36 3.73
N VAL A 75 -29.78 -24.20 2.72
CA VAL A 75 -30.43 -25.53 2.67
C VAL A 75 -29.83 -26.44 3.74
N THR A 76 -28.50 -26.43 3.84
CA THR A 76 -27.73 -27.09 4.91
C THR A 76 -26.75 -26.05 5.44
N LYS A 77 -26.98 -25.58 6.66
CA LYS A 77 -26.14 -24.55 7.29
C LYS A 77 -24.90 -25.22 7.88
N PRO A 78 -23.68 -24.79 7.54
CA PRO A 78 -22.46 -25.23 8.24
C PRO A 78 -22.50 -24.80 9.71
N ASP A 79 -21.90 -25.60 10.59
CA ASP A 79 -21.90 -25.32 12.04
C ASP A 79 -21.03 -24.10 12.39
N GLU A 80 -19.97 -23.88 11.63
CA GLU A 80 -19.01 -22.78 11.82
C GLU A 80 -19.56 -21.42 11.33
N ILE A 81 -20.66 -21.42 10.57
CA ILE A 81 -21.23 -20.18 10.01
C ILE A 81 -22.45 -19.75 10.81
N VAL A 82 -22.33 -18.58 11.42
CA VAL A 82 -23.44 -17.86 12.02
C VAL A 82 -23.74 -16.63 11.14
N PRO A 83 -24.88 -16.60 10.41
CA PRO A 83 -25.26 -15.44 9.63
C PRO A 83 -25.27 -14.18 10.50
N GLY A 84 -24.61 -13.12 10.04
CA GLY A 84 -24.45 -11.90 10.86
C GLY A 84 -23.06 -11.75 11.50
N VAL A 85 -22.29 -12.84 11.65
CA VAL A 85 -20.99 -12.84 12.33
C VAL A 85 -19.86 -13.11 11.32
N ALA A 86 -18.77 -12.37 11.44
CA ALA A 86 -17.60 -12.57 10.59
C ALA A 86 -16.73 -13.73 11.10
N ASN A 87 -16.18 -14.51 10.17
CA ASN A 87 -15.19 -15.54 10.46
C ASN A 87 -13.82 -15.11 9.92
N TYR A 88 -12.75 -15.42 10.64
CA TYR A 88 -11.38 -15.11 10.24
C TYR A 88 -10.64 -16.42 9.94
N PHE A 89 -10.11 -16.54 8.73
CA PHE A 89 -9.31 -17.68 8.30
C PHE A 89 -7.85 -17.27 8.16
N ALA A 90 -6.92 -18.04 8.71
CA ALA A 90 -5.50 -17.80 8.52
C ALA A 90 -5.06 -18.25 7.12
N SER A 91 -4.38 -17.40 6.36
CA SER A 91 -3.90 -17.75 5.01
C SER A 91 -2.61 -17.00 4.71
N SER A 92 -2.09 -17.16 3.50
CA SER A 92 -0.89 -16.45 3.06
C SER A 92 -1.09 -15.89 1.67
N PHE A 93 -0.75 -14.61 1.51
CA PHE A 93 -0.64 -13.95 0.21
C PHE A 93 0.75 -14.20 -0.35
N VAL A 94 0.83 -14.78 -1.55
CA VAL A 94 2.06 -14.98 -2.31
C VAL A 94 1.80 -14.63 -3.76
N ASP A 95 2.48 -13.62 -4.28
CA ASP A 95 2.39 -13.23 -5.69
C ASP A 95 3.63 -12.44 -6.12
N GLY A 96 4.18 -12.73 -7.30
CA GLY A 96 5.38 -12.04 -7.81
C GLY A 96 6.56 -11.98 -6.82
N GLY A 97 6.67 -12.97 -5.93
CA GLY A 97 7.65 -13.04 -4.83
C GLY A 97 7.39 -12.12 -3.63
N ASP A 98 6.30 -11.35 -3.63
CA ASP A 98 5.78 -10.70 -2.42
C ASP A 98 5.14 -11.76 -1.52
N TYR A 99 5.31 -11.60 -0.21
CA TYR A 99 4.75 -12.50 0.79
C TYR A 99 4.09 -11.73 1.93
N CYS A 100 2.92 -12.17 2.36
CA CYS A 100 2.33 -11.74 3.63
C CYS A 100 1.54 -12.87 4.28
N ALA A 101 1.81 -13.16 5.56
CA ALA A 101 0.91 -13.97 6.36
C ALA A 101 -0.31 -13.12 6.74
N ILE A 102 -1.51 -13.62 6.47
CA ILE A 102 -2.75 -12.85 6.55
C ILE A 102 -3.85 -13.59 7.32
N LEU A 103 -4.83 -12.83 7.78
CA LEU A 103 -6.13 -13.31 8.23
C LEU A 103 -7.19 -12.76 7.28
N VAL A 104 -8.03 -13.61 6.74
CA VAL A 104 -9.07 -13.24 5.78
C VAL A 104 -10.40 -13.15 6.53
N LYS A 105 -10.95 -11.94 6.62
CA LYS A 105 -12.31 -11.72 7.12
C LYS A 105 -13.29 -12.18 6.07
N THR A 106 -14.14 -13.14 6.44
CA THR A 106 -15.20 -13.67 5.61
C THR A 106 -16.57 -13.35 6.19
N ARG A 107 -17.54 -13.16 5.29
CA ARG A 107 -18.96 -13.00 5.61
C ARG A 107 -19.74 -14.10 4.93
N GLU A 108 -20.31 -15.02 5.71
CA GLU A 108 -21.09 -16.14 5.17
C GLU A 108 -20.34 -16.90 4.04
N GLY A 109 -19.01 -17.08 4.18
CA GLY A 109 -18.17 -17.78 3.20
C GLY A 109 -17.60 -16.92 2.06
N ARG A 110 -17.82 -15.61 2.03
CA ARG A 110 -17.19 -14.70 1.06
C ARG A 110 -16.09 -13.84 1.69
N PRO A 111 -14.86 -13.80 1.15
CA PRO A 111 -13.80 -12.89 1.58
C PRO A 111 -14.16 -11.43 1.33
N ILE A 112 -13.98 -10.56 2.32
CA ILE A 112 -14.28 -9.12 2.19
C ILE A 112 -13.12 -8.20 2.61
N LYS A 113 -12.23 -8.67 3.48
CA LYS A 113 -11.12 -7.86 4.01
C LYS A 113 -9.95 -8.74 4.41
N ILE A 114 -8.73 -8.25 4.22
CA ILE A 114 -7.48 -8.91 4.61
C ILE A 114 -6.90 -8.18 5.83
N GLU A 115 -6.46 -8.92 6.83
CA GLU A 115 -5.72 -8.43 8.00
C GLU A 115 -4.36 -9.14 8.08
N GLY A 116 -3.41 -8.59 8.84
CA GLY A 116 -2.13 -9.27 9.06
C GLY A 116 -2.22 -10.35 10.14
N ASN A 117 -1.57 -11.48 9.93
CA ASN A 117 -1.47 -12.52 10.96
C ASN A 117 -0.39 -12.16 11.98
N THR A 118 -0.80 -11.87 13.22
CA THR A 118 0.09 -11.48 14.32
C THR A 118 0.98 -12.61 14.83
N LEU A 119 0.68 -13.87 14.49
CA LEU A 119 1.51 -15.04 14.84
C LEU A 119 2.74 -15.20 13.91
N SER A 120 2.80 -14.45 12.80
CA SER A 120 3.89 -14.53 11.84
C SER A 120 5.16 -13.80 12.32
N ASN A 121 6.28 -14.51 12.41
CA ASN A 121 7.59 -13.91 12.66
C ASN A 121 8.19 -13.22 11.41
N VAL A 122 7.57 -13.41 10.24
CA VAL A 122 8.05 -12.89 8.96
C VAL A 122 7.43 -11.53 8.65
N THR A 123 6.16 -11.32 9.01
CA THR A 123 5.42 -10.06 8.76
C THR A 123 4.92 -9.36 10.02
N MET A 124 4.99 -10.01 11.18
CA MET A 124 4.73 -9.40 12.50
C MET A 124 3.36 -8.70 12.63
N GLY A 125 2.33 -9.23 11.95
CA GLY A 125 0.98 -8.65 11.92
C GLY A 125 0.79 -7.45 10.99
N GLY A 126 1.84 -6.95 10.33
CA GLY A 126 1.73 -5.91 9.31
C GLY A 126 1.29 -6.45 7.94
N THR A 127 0.78 -5.56 7.08
CA THR A 127 0.42 -5.88 5.70
C THR A 127 0.99 -4.87 4.72
N SER A 128 1.23 -5.27 3.47
CA SER A 128 1.49 -4.35 2.36
C SER A 128 0.17 -3.85 1.75
N ALA A 129 0.22 -2.73 1.02
CA ALA A 129 -0.94 -2.24 0.25
C ALA A 129 -1.41 -3.27 -0.78
N ARG A 130 -0.47 -3.99 -1.42
CA ARG A 130 -0.73 -5.05 -2.40
C ARG A 130 -1.49 -6.23 -1.78
N ALA A 131 -1.05 -6.68 -0.60
CA ALA A 131 -1.74 -7.74 0.13
C ALA A 131 -3.17 -7.32 0.48
N GLN A 132 -3.36 -6.10 1.02
CA GLN A 132 -4.70 -5.55 1.31
C GLN A 132 -5.61 -5.50 0.08
N ALA A 133 -5.06 -5.11 -1.07
CA ALA A 133 -5.85 -4.96 -2.29
C ALA A 133 -6.17 -6.27 -3.02
N SER A 134 -5.41 -7.33 -2.77
CA SER A 134 -5.57 -8.61 -3.46
C SER A 134 -6.95 -9.26 -3.29
N VAL A 135 -7.70 -8.92 -2.22
CA VAL A 135 -9.10 -9.38 -2.07
C VAL A 135 -10.01 -8.85 -3.19
N LEU A 136 -9.71 -7.68 -3.76
CA LEU A 136 -10.47 -7.16 -4.90
C LEU A 136 -10.15 -7.94 -6.19
N SER A 137 -8.89 -8.35 -6.36
CA SER A 137 -8.45 -9.15 -7.51
C SER A 137 -9.17 -10.51 -7.60
N LEU A 138 -9.61 -11.08 -6.47
CA LEU A 138 -10.47 -12.27 -6.45
C LEU A 138 -11.76 -12.06 -7.26
N TYR A 139 -12.36 -10.88 -7.14
CA TYR A 139 -13.66 -10.55 -7.74
C TYR A 139 -13.53 -9.78 -9.06
N ASP A 140 -12.35 -9.79 -9.69
CA ASP A 140 -12.17 -9.19 -11.02
C ASP A 140 -12.91 -10.02 -12.08
N THR A 141 -13.84 -9.39 -12.78
CA THR A 141 -14.67 -10.00 -13.83
C THR A 141 -13.88 -10.40 -15.06
N ARG A 142 -12.66 -9.85 -15.22
CA ARG A 142 -11.78 -10.10 -16.37
C ARG A 142 -10.86 -11.31 -16.18
N ARG A 143 -10.95 -12.00 -15.04
CA ARG A 143 -10.30 -13.30 -14.83
C ARG A 143 -10.79 -14.30 -15.88
N ILE A 144 -9.90 -15.20 -16.29
CA ILE A 144 -10.24 -16.27 -17.25
C ILE A 144 -11.18 -17.25 -16.58
N GLN A 145 -12.40 -17.37 -17.10
CA GLN A 145 -13.49 -18.08 -16.42
C GLN A 145 -13.53 -19.59 -16.70
N ASN A 146 -12.89 -20.04 -17.77
CA ASN A 146 -12.87 -21.44 -18.19
C ASN A 146 -11.54 -21.74 -18.88
N ALA A 147 -11.13 -23.01 -18.84
CA ALA A 147 -10.01 -23.47 -19.64
C ALA A 147 -10.40 -23.62 -21.12
N GLY A 148 -9.44 -23.45 -22.03
CA GLY A 148 -9.74 -23.52 -23.46
C GLY A 148 -8.59 -23.16 -24.40
N LYS A 149 -8.92 -23.01 -25.68
CA LYS A 149 -7.99 -22.50 -26.70
C LYS A 149 -8.02 -20.98 -26.70
N VAL A 150 -6.85 -20.37 -26.82
CA VAL A 150 -6.74 -18.92 -26.95
C VAL A 150 -6.87 -18.55 -28.43
N LYS A 151 -7.89 -17.78 -28.78
CA LYS A 151 -8.12 -17.24 -30.12
C LYS A 151 -8.69 -15.83 -30.04
N GLU A 152 -8.20 -14.93 -30.90
CA GLU A 152 -8.70 -13.55 -31.02
C GLU A 152 -8.80 -12.81 -29.67
N GLY A 153 -7.88 -13.09 -28.76
CA GLY A 153 -7.84 -12.48 -27.43
C GLY A 153 -8.86 -13.01 -26.41
N GLN A 154 -9.55 -14.11 -26.73
CA GLN A 154 -10.51 -14.78 -25.86
C GLN A 154 -10.17 -16.26 -25.68
N VAL A 155 -10.78 -16.88 -24.68
CA VAL A 155 -10.65 -18.32 -24.42
C VAL A 155 -11.91 -19.02 -24.93
N GLU A 156 -11.77 -19.77 -26.01
CA GLU A 156 -12.79 -20.72 -26.48
C GLU A 156 -12.87 -21.88 -25.50
N LYS A 157 -13.96 -21.92 -24.71
CA LYS A 157 -14.19 -22.91 -23.67
C LYS A 157 -13.99 -24.35 -24.17
N MET A 158 -13.24 -25.12 -23.40
CA MET A 158 -13.12 -26.58 -23.54
C MET A 158 -13.31 -27.25 -22.18
N GLU A 159 -13.71 -28.52 -22.20
CA GLU A 159 -13.71 -29.34 -20.99
C GLU A 159 -12.27 -29.63 -20.53
N TRP A 160 -12.02 -29.61 -19.22
CA TRP A 160 -10.69 -29.87 -18.65
C TRP A 160 -10.07 -31.18 -19.14
N ALA A 161 -10.87 -32.24 -19.26
CA ALA A 161 -10.43 -33.53 -19.77
C ALA A 161 -9.95 -33.47 -21.25
N ALA A 162 -10.48 -32.55 -22.05
CA ALA A 162 -10.04 -32.35 -23.43
C ALA A 162 -8.67 -31.65 -23.47
N ILE A 163 -8.47 -30.63 -22.64
CA ILE A 163 -7.18 -29.94 -22.50
C ILE A 163 -6.12 -30.89 -21.95
N ASP A 164 -6.46 -31.68 -20.93
CA ASP A 164 -5.55 -32.68 -20.37
C ASP A 164 -5.09 -33.67 -21.42
N ARG A 165 -5.99 -34.10 -22.31
CA ARG A 165 -5.64 -34.99 -23.42
C ARG A 165 -4.70 -34.32 -24.42
N GLU A 166 -4.99 -33.09 -24.83
CA GLU A 166 -4.15 -32.35 -25.79
C GLU A 166 -2.76 -32.05 -25.23
N VAL A 167 -2.68 -31.59 -23.97
CA VAL A 167 -1.41 -31.31 -23.28
C VAL A 167 -0.61 -32.60 -23.05
N LYS A 168 -1.24 -33.66 -22.53
CA LYS A 168 -0.56 -34.96 -22.34
C LYS A 168 -0.07 -35.56 -23.65
N ALA A 169 -0.87 -35.49 -24.71
CA ALA A 169 -0.47 -35.98 -26.03
C ALA A 169 0.81 -35.28 -26.51
N LYS A 170 0.88 -33.96 -26.33
CA LYS A 170 2.08 -33.21 -26.72
C LYS A 170 3.28 -33.51 -25.83
N LEU A 171 3.08 -33.65 -24.52
CA LEU A 171 4.14 -34.02 -23.58
C LEU A 171 4.70 -35.43 -23.87
N ALA A 172 3.85 -36.37 -24.33
CA ALA A 172 4.25 -37.73 -24.67
C ALA A 172 5.17 -37.84 -25.90
N GLU A 173 5.25 -36.80 -26.74
CA GLU A 173 6.19 -36.76 -27.88
C GLU A 173 7.67 -36.68 -27.46
N GLY A 174 7.95 -36.39 -26.17
CA GLY A 174 9.31 -36.46 -25.61
C GLY A 174 10.23 -35.27 -25.91
N GLY A 175 9.68 -34.16 -26.41
CA GLY A 175 10.43 -32.93 -26.69
C GLY A 175 10.85 -32.14 -25.44
N ASN A 176 11.65 -31.08 -25.64
CA ASN A 176 12.04 -30.20 -24.54
C ASN A 176 10.84 -29.36 -24.07
N VAL A 177 10.61 -29.35 -22.76
CA VAL A 177 9.54 -28.58 -22.12
C VAL A 177 10.17 -27.48 -21.26
N ARG A 178 9.56 -26.30 -21.27
CA ARG A 178 10.01 -25.15 -20.48
C ARG A 178 8.85 -24.61 -19.66
N ILE A 179 9.05 -24.43 -18.36
CA ILE A 179 8.08 -23.79 -17.48
C ILE A 179 8.63 -22.42 -17.10
N ILE A 180 7.96 -21.35 -17.50
CA ILE A 180 8.34 -19.98 -17.15
C ILE A 180 7.51 -19.55 -15.94
N THR A 181 8.16 -19.11 -14.88
CA THR A 181 7.50 -18.67 -13.64
C THR A 181 8.24 -17.50 -13.01
N ASN A 182 7.56 -16.77 -12.12
CA ASN A 182 8.25 -15.96 -11.12
C ASN A 182 8.69 -16.81 -9.93
N THR A 183 9.35 -16.20 -8.95
CA THR A 183 9.80 -16.88 -7.72
C THR A 183 8.69 -17.69 -7.04
N LEU A 184 8.92 -19.00 -6.91
CA LEU A 184 8.06 -19.93 -6.18
C LEU A 184 8.69 -20.24 -4.82
N ILE A 185 7.98 -19.91 -3.75
CA ILE A 185 8.42 -20.18 -2.36
C ILE A 185 7.65 -21.32 -1.70
N SER A 186 6.84 -22.08 -2.45
CA SER A 186 6.01 -23.17 -1.92
C SER A 186 6.75 -24.52 -1.94
N PRO A 187 6.98 -25.17 -0.79
CA PRO A 187 7.56 -26.51 -0.75
C PRO A 187 6.70 -27.56 -1.49
N THR A 188 5.36 -27.48 -1.39
CA THR A 188 4.46 -28.41 -2.10
C THR A 188 4.46 -28.22 -3.60
N ALA A 189 4.48 -26.96 -4.07
CA ALA A 189 4.63 -26.65 -5.49
C ALA A 189 5.95 -27.17 -6.05
N MET A 190 7.05 -26.98 -5.32
CA MET A 190 8.37 -27.48 -5.71
C MET A 190 8.40 -29.01 -5.77
N LYS A 191 7.69 -29.70 -4.85
CA LYS A 191 7.52 -31.15 -4.92
C LYS A 191 6.71 -31.56 -6.17
N ALA A 192 5.60 -30.89 -6.46
CA ALA A 192 4.79 -31.16 -7.67
C ALA A 192 5.60 -30.95 -8.97
N LEU A 193 6.41 -29.89 -9.04
CA LEU A 193 7.36 -29.67 -10.14
C LEU A 193 8.40 -30.80 -10.24
N GLY A 194 8.90 -31.29 -9.10
CA GLY A 194 9.83 -32.42 -9.05
C GLY A 194 9.22 -33.71 -9.63
N GLU A 195 7.97 -34.01 -9.30
CA GLU A 195 7.24 -35.15 -9.86
C GLU A 195 6.98 -34.98 -11.37
N PHE A 196 6.61 -33.78 -11.80
CA PHE A 196 6.45 -33.47 -13.23
C PHE A 196 7.78 -33.66 -14.00
N ARG A 197 8.90 -33.19 -13.45
CA ARG A 197 10.24 -33.39 -14.04
C ARG A 197 10.67 -34.86 -14.04
N THR A 198 10.22 -35.65 -13.07
CA THR A 198 10.51 -37.09 -13.04
C THR A 198 9.80 -37.81 -14.19
N LYS A 199 8.56 -37.43 -14.50
CA LYS A 199 7.82 -37.96 -15.67
C LYS A 199 8.40 -37.45 -16.99
N TYR A 200 8.76 -36.16 -17.04
CA TYR A 200 9.25 -35.48 -18.24
C TYR A 200 10.66 -34.89 -17.99
N PRO A 201 11.73 -35.71 -18.09
CA PRO A 201 13.08 -35.35 -17.68
C PRO A 201 13.70 -34.19 -18.48
N ASN A 202 13.22 -33.92 -19.69
CA ASN A 202 13.65 -32.79 -20.53
C ASN A 202 12.99 -31.45 -20.13
N THR A 203 12.31 -31.40 -18.98
CA THR A 203 11.68 -30.18 -18.45
C THR A 203 12.66 -29.33 -17.66
N THR A 204 12.77 -28.06 -18.04
CA THR A 204 13.52 -27.03 -17.30
C THR A 204 12.56 -25.95 -16.80
N VAL A 205 12.66 -25.60 -15.53
CA VAL A 205 11.96 -24.44 -14.94
C VAL A 205 12.87 -23.22 -15.09
N VAL A 206 12.36 -22.20 -15.75
CA VAL A 206 13.01 -20.92 -15.98
C VAL A 206 12.34 -19.90 -15.08
N SER A 207 13.02 -19.51 -13.99
CA SER A 207 12.51 -18.51 -13.04
C SER A 207 13.14 -17.15 -13.30
N TYR A 208 12.32 -16.11 -13.41
CA TYR A 208 12.77 -14.72 -13.43
C TYR A 208 11.84 -13.85 -12.60
N ASP A 209 12.34 -12.74 -12.06
CA ASP A 209 11.51 -11.76 -11.36
C ASP A 209 11.45 -10.48 -12.21
N PRO A 210 10.30 -9.77 -12.29
CA PRO A 210 10.19 -8.56 -13.13
C PRO A 210 11.18 -7.47 -12.72
N VAL A 211 11.48 -7.40 -11.42
CA VAL A 211 12.67 -6.69 -10.92
C VAL A 211 13.63 -7.67 -10.27
N SER A 212 14.82 -7.73 -10.83
CA SER A 212 15.83 -8.73 -10.53
C SER A 212 16.61 -8.38 -9.26
N ALA A 213 16.89 -9.43 -8.48
CA ALA A 213 17.85 -9.42 -7.38
C ALA A 213 19.01 -10.41 -7.61
N SER A 214 19.19 -10.88 -8.85
CA SER A 214 20.13 -11.95 -9.20
C SER A 214 21.56 -11.66 -8.77
N ALA A 215 22.02 -10.41 -8.89
CA ALA A 215 23.37 -10.04 -8.49
C ALA A 215 23.61 -10.19 -6.98
N LEU A 216 22.65 -9.80 -6.15
CA LEU A 216 22.72 -9.94 -4.70
C LEU A 216 22.73 -11.42 -4.32
N LEU A 217 21.85 -12.22 -4.93
CA LEU A 217 21.77 -13.66 -4.68
C LEU A 217 23.08 -14.37 -5.05
N GLU A 218 23.66 -14.05 -6.21
CA GLU A 218 24.94 -14.62 -6.66
C GLU A 218 26.13 -14.15 -5.82
N ALA A 219 26.16 -12.87 -5.42
CA ALA A 219 27.21 -12.36 -4.53
C ALA A 219 27.19 -13.05 -3.17
N ASN A 220 26.00 -13.30 -2.61
CA ASN A 220 25.87 -14.02 -1.34
C ASN A 220 26.25 -15.51 -1.48
N GLU A 221 25.92 -16.13 -2.61
CA GLU A 221 26.35 -17.48 -2.94
C GLU A 221 27.88 -17.58 -3.01
N LYS A 222 28.53 -16.61 -3.67
CA LYS A 222 30.01 -16.54 -3.75
C LYS A 222 30.66 -16.24 -2.41
N CYS A 223 30.16 -15.26 -1.66
CA CYS A 223 30.78 -14.82 -0.41
C CYS A 223 30.54 -15.73 0.78
N PHE A 224 29.39 -16.42 0.83
CA PHE A 224 28.92 -17.14 2.02
C PHE A 224 28.37 -18.53 1.73
N GLY A 225 28.28 -18.96 0.46
CA GLY A 225 27.70 -20.26 0.08
C GLY A 225 26.18 -20.30 0.09
N HIS A 226 25.50 -19.15 0.18
CA HIS A 226 24.05 -19.06 0.32
C HIS A 226 23.42 -18.14 -0.72
N ARG A 227 22.64 -18.70 -1.65
CA ARG A 227 21.90 -17.96 -2.68
C ARG A 227 20.54 -17.47 -2.15
N ALA A 228 20.56 -16.48 -1.27
CA ALA A 228 19.34 -15.92 -0.67
C ALA A 228 19.55 -14.47 -0.19
N PHE A 229 18.45 -13.79 0.17
CA PHE A 229 18.54 -12.56 0.96
C PHE A 229 18.95 -12.91 2.39
N PRO A 230 19.97 -12.26 2.98
CA PRO A 230 20.26 -12.41 4.39
C PRO A 230 19.19 -11.71 5.21
N HIS A 231 19.12 -12.04 6.49
CA HIS A 231 18.29 -11.31 7.44
C HIS A 231 19.01 -10.05 7.89
N TYR A 232 18.40 -8.90 7.60
CA TYR A 232 18.84 -7.60 8.08
C TYR A 232 18.07 -7.20 9.34
N LYS A 233 18.78 -7.00 10.45
CA LYS A 233 18.21 -6.62 11.74
C LYS A 233 18.26 -5.11 11.96
N PHE A 234 17.38 -4.38 11.28
CA PHE A 234 17.33 -2.92 11.35
C PHE A 234 17.06 -2.37 12.76
N ASP A 235 16.47 -3.17 13.65
CA ASP A 235 16.23 -2.81 15.05
C ASP A 235 17.49 -2.93 15.94
N GLU A 236 18.51 -3.68 15.50
CA GLU A 236 19.81 -3.77 16.18
C GLU A 236 20.85 -2.77 15.63
N ALA A 237 20.51 -2.06 14.54
CA ALA A 237 21.39 -1.09 13.88
C ALA A 237 21.22 0.34 14.45
N SER A 238 22.32 0.92 14.92
CA SER A 238 22.41 2.34 15.30
C SER A 238 22.73 3.25 14.12
N VAL A 239 23.42 2.75 13.09
CA VAL A 239 23.70 3.47 11.83
C VAL A 239 23.39 2.57 10.64
N ILE A 240 22.52 3.04 9.75
CA ILE A 240 22.09 2.35 8.54
C ILE A 240 22.59 3.13 7.34
N CYS A 241 23.25 2.46 6.41
CA CYS A 241 23.68 3.01 5.13
C CYS A 241 23.05 2.19 4.00
N SER A 242 22.38 2.85 3.08
CA SER A 242 21.75 2.21 1.92
C SER A 242 22.19 2.88 0.62
N PHE A 243 22.66 2.06 -0.32
CA PHE A 243 23.06 2.44 -1.67
C PHE A 243 21.97 2.02 -2.66
N GLY A 244 21.03 2.93 -2.94
CA GLY A 244 19.92 2.71 -3.86
C GLY A 244 18.97 1.57 -3.47
N ALA A 245 19.06 1.01 -2.26
CA ALA A 245 18.13 -0.01 -1.80
C ALA A 245 16.88 0.65 -1.19
N ASP A 246 15.72 0.41 -1.77
CA ASP A 246 14.43 0.89 -1.24
C ASP A 246 13.82 -0.14 -0.26
N PHE A 247 14.51 -0.40 0.86
CA PHE A 247 14.15 -1.47 1.81
C PHE A 247 12.85 -1.22 2.60
N LEU A 248 12.35 0.02 2.63
CA LEU A 248 11.02 0.36 3.15
C LEU A 248 9.93 0.29 2.08
N GLY A 249 10.31 0.28 0.81
CA GLY A 249 9.43 0.23 -0.35
C GLY A 249 9.25 -1.18 -0.88
N THR A 250 10.11 -1.60 -1.81
CA THR A 250 9.95 -2.87 -2.55
C THR A 250 11.12 -3.84 -2.41
N TRP A 251 12.23 -3.43 -1.78
CA TRP A 251 13.44 -4.26 -1.70
C TRP A 251 13.39 -5.25 -0.53
N GLY A 252 13.64 -6.53 -0.83
CA GLY A 252 13.69 -7.61 0.16
C GLY A 252 12.32 -7.92 0.78
N ASN A 253 12.23 -7.89 2.11
CA ASN A 253 10.97 -8.03 2.85
C ASN A 253 10.56 -6.68 3.45
N PRO A 254 9.86 -5.81 2.69
CA PRO A 254 9.59 -4.44 3.11
C PRO A 254 8.68 -4.35 4.34
N VAL A 255 7.76 -5.30 4.54
CA VAL A 255 6.89 -5.33 5.73
C VAL A 255 7.73 -5.52 7.00
N LYS A 256 8.60 -6.55 7.02
CA LYS A 256 9.49 -6.81 8.16
C LYS A 256 10.49 -5.67 8.35
N ASN A 257 11.12 -5.23 7.26
CA ASN A 257 12.11 -4.16 7.29
C ASN A 257 11.51 -2.87 7.88
N ALA A 258 10.28 -2.51 7.48
CA ALA A 258 9.58 -1.35 8.03
C ALA A 258 9.30 -1.51 9.54
N THR A 259 8.84 -2.68 9.99
CA THR A 259 8.61 -2.95 11.42
C THR A 259 9.90 -2.82 12.23
N LEU A 260 11.00 -3.44 11.77
CA LEU A 260 12.29 -3.39 12.48
C LEU A 260 12.90 -1.98 12.44
N TYR A 261 12.86 -1.31 11.30
CA TYR A 261 13.30 0.08 11.16
C TYR A 261 12.56 0.99 12.14
N ALA A 262 11.23 0.92 12.18
CA ALA A 262 10.42 1.78 13.05
C ALA A 262 10.75 1.63 14.53
N LYS A 263 11.10 0.42 15.02
CA LYS A 263 11.53 0.23 16.42
C LYS A 263 12.73 1.11 16.79
N GLY A 264 13.71 1.24 15.90
CA GLY A 264 14.88 2.10 16.10
C GLY A 264 14.61 3.61 15.92
N ARG A 265 13.41 3.96 15.45
CA ARG A 265 12.97 5.35 15.19
C ARG A 265 12.03 5.91 16.27
N LYS A 266 11.46 5.08 17.14
CA LYS A 266 10.61 5.56 18.24
C LYS A 266 11.43 6.29 19.29
N VAL A 267 11.01 7.49 19.67
CA VAL A 267 11.67 8.32 20.70
C VAL A 267 10.76 8.45 21.91
N ALA A 268 11.25 8.05 23.09
CA ALA A 268 10.56 8.20 24.36
C ALA A 268 11.26 9.26 25.23
N GLY A 269 10.64 10.43 25.38
CA GLY A 269 10.90 11.40 26.47
C GLY A 269 12.29 12.06 26.59
N LYS A 270 12.38 12.90 27.64
CA LYS A 270 13.20 14.13 27.76
C LYS A 270 14.73 14.02 27.70
N LYS A 271 15.37 12.93 28.15
CA LYS A 271 16.85 12.92 28.37
C LYS A 271 17.51 11.61 27.96
N GLY A 272 18.50 11.69 27.08
CA GLY A 272 19.24 10.52 26.58
C GLY A 272 18.50 9.73 25.49
N ALA A 273 17.51 10.36 24.83
CA ALA A 273 16.83 9.82 23.67
C ALA A 273 17.84 9.33 22.62
N LYS A 274 17.61 8.11 22.11
CA LYS A 274 18.40 7.50 21.04
C LYS A 274 17.50 7.21 19.87
N MET A 275 18.04 7.35 18.68
CA MET A 275 17.38 7.04 17.42
C MET A 275 18.45 6.52 16.46
N SER A 276 18.14 5.47 15.69
CA SER A 276 19.03 5.01 14.63
C SER A 276 19.27 6.14 13.63
N ARG A 277 20.49 6.28 13.10
CA ARG A 277 20.78 7.22 12.01
C ARG A 277 20.73 6.50 10.67
N HIS A 278 20.05 7.06 9.68
CA HIS A 278 19.95 6.49 8.34
C HIS A 278 20.54 7.43 7.29
N TYR A 279 21.55 6.91 6.57
CA TYR A 279 22.13 7.47 5.35
C TYR A 279 21.55 6.77 4.12
N GLN A 280 20.99 7.55 3.20
CA GLN A 280 20.58 7.07 1.88
C GLN A 280 21.50 7.67 0.81
N VAL A 281 22.06 6.83 -0.05
CA VAL A 281 22.85 7.24 -1.22
C VAL A 281 22.07 6.84 -2.48
N GLU A 282 21.54 7.81 -3.22
CA GLU A 282 20.68 7.57 -4.38
C GLU A 282 20.55 8.81 -5.29
N GLY A 283 20.06 8.62 -6.52
CA GLY A 283 19.84 9.72 -7.48
C GLY A 283 18.42 10.27 -7.51
N TYR A 284 17.41 9.39 -7.56
CA TYR A 284 16.01 9.76 -7.42
C TYR A 284 15.56 9.65 -5.95
N MET A 285 14.48 10.32 -5.56
CA MET A 285 13.94 10.23 -4.20
C MET A 285 13.09 8.95 -4.06
N SER A 286 13.56 7.98 -3.28
CA SER A 286 12.80 6.75 -2.97
C SER A 286 11.94 6.88 -1.70
N LEU A 287 11.09 5.90 -1.41
CA LEU A 287 10.38 5.84 -0.13
C LEU A 287 11.35 5.72 1.04
N THR A 288 12.41 4.95 0.87
CA THR A 288 13.47 4.82 1.86
C THR A 288 14.25 6.11 2.03
N GLY A 289 14.64 6.78 0.93
CA GLY A 289 15.37 8.04 0.97
C GLY A 289 14.59 9.20 1.58
N SER A 290 13.29 9.26 1.34
CA SER A 290 12.41 10.24 1.98
C SER A 290 12.32 10.08 3.51
N ASN A 291 12.60 8.87 4.03
CA ASN A 291 12.64 8.57 5.47
C ASN A 291 14.04 8.62 6.08
N ALA A 292 15.07 8.96 5.30
CA ALA A 292 16.45 9.06 5.77
C ALA A 292 16.72 10.35 6.54
N ASP A 293 17.67 10.30 7.48
CA ASP A 293 18.12 11.50 8.18
C ASP A 293 19.06 12.34 7.32
N ASN A 294 19.85 11.64 6.52
CA ASN A 294 20.86 12.19 5.65
C ASN A 294 20.78 11.51 4.29
N ARG A 295 20.54 12.30 3.23
CA ARG A 295 20.54 11.80 1.86
C ARG A 295 21.74 12.35 1.10
N ILE A 296 22.48 11.49 0.42
CA ILE A 296 23.65 11.83 -0.41
C ILE A 296 23.22 11.61 -1.86
N GLN A 297 23.05 12.72 -2.59
CA GLN A 297 22.69 12.71 -4.00
C GLN A 297 23.89 12.30 -4.85
N ILE A 298 23.69 11.29 -5.69
CA ILE A 298 24.63 10.84 -6.71
C ILE A 298 23.89 10.62 -8.03
N ARG A 299 24.59 10.65 -9.15
CA ARG A 299 24.02 10.17 -10.42
C ARG A 299 23.90 8.64 -10.39
N PRO A 300 22.94 8.04 -11.12
CA PRO A 300 22.76 6.59 -11.15
C PRO A 300 24.04 5.82 -11.52
N SER A 301 24.81 6.31 -12.51
CA SER A 301 26.08 5.73 -12.93
C SER A 301 27.21 5.81 -11.88
N GLU A 302 27.08 6.70 -10.88
CA GLU A 302 28.05 6.88 -9.81
C GLU A 302 27.87 5.89 -8.64
N MET A 303 26.83 5.05 -8.65
CA MET A 303 26.52 4.12 -7.54
C MET A 303 27.70 3.20 -7.21
N GLY A 304 28.30 2.58 -8.24
CA GLY A 304 29.48 1.72 -8.08
C GLY A 304 30.69 2.46 -7.50
N ALA A 305 30.93 3.70 -7.96
CA ALA A 305 31.97 4.58 -7.44
C ALA A 305 31.74 4.96 -5.97
N ALA A 306 30.48 5.17 -5.56
CA ALA A 306 30.11 5.48 -4.19
C ALA A 306 30.37 4.30 -3.24
N ILE A 307 30.00 3.09 -3.65
CA ILE A 307 30.29 1.85 -2.88
C ILE A 307 31.80 1.63 -2.77
N ALA A 308 32.53 1.77 -3.88
CA ALA A 308 34.00 1.64 -3.89
C ALA A 308 34.69 2.70 -3.01
N SER A 309 34.19 3.94 -3.01
CA SER A 309 34.69 5.01 -2.15
C SER A 309 34.51 4.69 -0.66
N LEU A 310 33.34 4.19 -0.25
CA LEU A 310 33.12 3.76 1.14
C LEU A 310 34.06 2.61 1.52
N TYR A 311 34.22 1.62 0.64
CA TYR A 311 35.16 0.52 0.86
C TYR A 311 36.60 1.02 1.03
N GLY A 312 37.05 1.98 0.21
CA GLY A 312 38.38 2.58 0.30
C GLY A 312 38.62 3.29 1.65
N GLU A 313 37.63 4.07 2.12
CA GLU A 313 37.70 4.76 3.42
C GLU A 313 37.73 3.79 4.61
N LEU A 314 37.08 2.62 4.50
CA LEU A 314 37.02 1.62 5.59
C LEU A 314 38.20 0.64 5.59
N SER A 315 38.70 0.26 4.41
CA SER A 315 39.76 -0.74 4.27
C SER A 315 41.17 -0.16 4.22
N GLY A 316 41.31 1.12 3.89
CA GLY A 316 42.61 1.76 3.58
C GLY A 316 43.16 1.38 2.19
N ASN A 317 42.51 0.46 1.48
CA ASN A 317 42.86 0.07 0.12
C ASN A 317 42.07 0.93 -0.87
N GLY A 318 42.62 2.11 -1.19
CA GLY A 318 42.05 3.03 -2.18
C GLY A 318 42.12 2.48 -3.62
N GLY A 319 41.24 2.97 -4.48
CA GLY A 319 41.14 2.58 -5.89
C GLY A 319 39.72 2.73 -6.41
N GLY A 320 39.48 2.27 -7.65
CA GLY A 320 38.17 2.30 -8.29
C GLY A 320 37.82 3.63 -8.98
N PRO A 321 36.62 3.74 -9.56
CA PRO A 321 36.18 4.94 -10.28
C PRO A 321 36.07 6.16 -9.36
N LYS A 322 36.41 7.35 -9.90
CA LYS A 322 36.34 8.61 -9.14
C LYS A 322 34.88 9.06 -8.97
N LEU A 323 34.44 9.23 -7.72
CA LEU A 323 33.16 9.86 -7.37
C LEU A 323 33.29 11.39 -7.35
N ASN A 324 32.18 12.12 -7.56
CA ASN A 324 32.16 13.57 -7.38
C ASN A 324 32.58 14.00 -5.95
N ASP A 325 33.26 15.14 -5.84
CA ASP A 325 33.92 15.55 -4.60
C ASP A 325 32.94 15.82 -3.44
N LYS A 326 31.73 16.32 -3.74
CA LYS A 326 30.67 16.57 -2.74
C LYS A 326 30.21 15.26 -2.09
N ALA A 327 29.89 14.25 -2.90
CA ALA A 327 29.47 12.94 -2.42
C ALA A 327 30.64 12.19 -1.75
N ALA A 328 31.86 12.26 -2.29
CA ALA A 328 33.04 11.65 -1.69
C ALA A 328 33.33 12.22 -0.29
N GLY A 329 33.22 13.54 -0.11
CA GLY A 329 33.36 14.20 1.19
C GLY A 329 32.29 13.75 2.20
N ALA A 330 31.05 13.60 1.75
CA ALA A 330 29.95 13.09 2.58
C ALA A 330 30.15 11.61 2.97
N ILE A 331 30.56 10.76 2.02
CA ILE A 331 30.83 9.33 2.26
C ILE A 331 31.97 9.16 3.27
N LYS A 332 33.01 9.99 3.20
CA LYS A 332 34.10 9.98 4.19
C LYS A 332 33.62 10.24 5.62
N LYS A 333 32.68 11.16 5.81
CA LYS A 333 32.09 11.45 7.12
C LYS A 333 31.14 10.33 7.57
N MET A 334 30.33 9.81 6.64
CA MET A 334 29.50 8.63 6.87
C MET A 334 30.33 7.40 7.28
N ALA A 335 31.50 7.19 6.69
CA ALA A 335 32.42 6.10 7.04
C ALA A 335 32.88 6.19 8.50
N LYS A 336 33.11 7.39 9.04
CA LYS A 336 33.45 7.60 10.46
C LYS A 336 32.29 7.20 11.38
N ASP A 337 31.06 7.57 11.02
CA ASP A 337 29.87 7.19 11.78
C ASP A 337 29.65 5.67 11.76
N LEU A 338 29.88 5.02 10.62
CA LEU A 338 29.85 3.54 10.50
C LEU A 338 30.95 2.87 11.33
N GLN A 339 32.19 3.40 11.30
CA GLN A 339 33.30 2.89 12.13
C GLN A 339 33.00 3.03 13.63
N ALA A 340 32.39 4.14 14.04
CA ALA A 340 31.98 4.36 15.43
C ALA A 340 30.86 3.40 15.87
N ALA A 341 30.05 2.92 14.92
CA ALA A 341 28.95 1.97 15.13
C ALA A 341 29.30 0.52 14.74
N ARG A 342 30.58 0.13 14.75
CA ARG A 342 31.02 -1.25 14.44
C ARG A 342 30.23 -2.31 15.22
N GLY A 343 29.78 -3.34 14.53
CA GLY A 343 28.90 -4.40 15.04
C GLY A 343 27.44 -3.97 15.31
N LYS A 344 27.13 -2.68 15.13
CA LYS A 344 25.79 -2.08 15.28
C LYS A 344 25.45 -1.20 14.08
N SER A 345 25.99 -1.53 12.92
CA SER A 345 25.72 -0.83 11.67
C SER A 345 25.18 -1.78 10.63
N ILE A 346 24.58 -1.26 9.56
CA ILE A 346 24.16 -2.05 8.40
C ILE A 346 24.52 -1.28 7.13
N VAL A 347 25.06 -1.99 6.14
CA VAL A 347 25.22 -1.47 4.77
C VAL A 347 24.44 -2.35 3.80
N VAL A 348 23.55 -1.77 3.01
CA VAL A 348 22.74 -2.49 1.99
C VAL A 348 22.89 -1.82 0.63
N SER A 349 22.66 -2.57 -0.46
CA SER A 349 22.62 -2.03 -1.81
C SER A 349 21.53 -2.67 -2.65
N GLY A 350 20.85 -1.84 -3.44
CA GLY A 350 19.85 -2.25 -4.42
C GLY A 350 20.42 -2.48 -5.82
N SER A 351 21.74 -2.43 -6.01
CA SER A 351 22.32 -2.56 -7.35
C SER A 351 22.27 -4.00 -7.86
N ASN A 352 22.01 -4.16 -9.17
CA ASN A 352 22.04 -5.45 -9.85
C ASN A 352 23.40 -5.69 -10.53
N ASN A 353 24.49 -5.48 -9.79
CA ASN A 353 25.87 -5.74 -10.21
C ASN A 353 26.58 -6.61 -9.15
N VAL A 354 27.14 -7.75 -9.57
CA VAL A 354 27.73 -8.74 -8.66
C VAL A 354 28.95 -8.19 -7.91
N ALA A 355 29.80 -7.40 -8.57
CA ALA A 355 31.00 -6.84 -7.94
C ALA A 355 30.66 -5.81 -6.85
N GLU A 356 29.63 -5.00 -7.09
CA GLU A 356 29.11 -4.04 -6.11
C GLU A 356 28.52 -4.73 -4.88
N GLN A 357 27.76 -5.82 -5.08
CA GLN A 357 27.21 -6.61 -3.98
C GLN A 357 28.29 -7.34 -3.18
N ILE A 358 29.34 -7.87 -3.84
CA ILE A 358 30.52 -8.44 -3.16
C ILE A 358 31.22 -7.37 -2.31
N LEU A 359 31.37 -6.14 -2.81
CA LEU A 359 31.95 -5.04 -2.04
C LEU A 359 31.10 -4.71 -0.80
N VAL A 360 29.78 -4.66 -0.92
CA VAL A 360 28.87 -4.43 0.22
C VAL A 360 28.98 -5.54 1.26
N ASN A 361 29.07 -6.80 0.82
CA ASN A 361 29.31 -7.94 1.71
C ASN A 361 30.65 -7.79 2.45
N ARG A 362 31.70 -7.38 1.75
CA ARG A 362 33.02 -7.12 2.36
C ARG A 362 33.01 -5.92 3.31
N ILE A 363 32.27 -4.85 3.01
CA ILE A 363 32.10 -3.70 3.91
C ILE A 363 31.43 -4.13 5.21
N ASN A 364 30.36 -4.92 5.14
CA ASN A 364 29.68 -5.44 6.33
C ASN A 364 30.61 -6.35 7.17
N ASP A 365 31.46 -7.15 6.53
CA ASP A 365 32.50 -7.92 7.21
C ASP A 365 33.51 -7.01 7.94
N LEU A 366 34.05 -5.99 7.26
CA LEU A 366 34.99 -5.02 7.84
C LEU A 366 34.41 -4.21 9.02
N LEU A 367 33.09 -4.01 9.03
CA LEU A 367 32.37 -3.32 10.10
C LEU A 367 31.96 -4.26 11.24
N GLY A 368 32.20 -5.57 11.11
CA GLY A 368 31.79 -6.58 12.08
C GLY A 368 30.27 -6.78 12.15
N ASN A 369 29.56 -6.48 11.06
CA ASN A 369 28.09 -6.58 10.98
C ASN A 369 27.61 -8.03 10.78
N LEU A 370 28.44 -8.90 10.20
CA LEU A 370 28.11 -10.31 9.99
C LEU A 370 27.83 -11.01 11.32
N ASN A 371 26.74 -11.78 11.37
CA ASN A 371 26.20 -12.48 12.55
C ASN A 371 25.69 -11.57 13.68
N ASN A 372 25.84 -10.25 13.57
CA ASN A 372 25.26 -9.28 14.47
C ASN A 372 23.98 -8.70 13.85
N THR A 373 24.15 -7.77 12.91
CA THR A 373 23.07 -7.05 12.23
C THR A 373 22.73 -7.60 10.84
N VAL A 374 23.61 -8.42 10.25
CA VAL A 374 23.39 -9.16 8.99
C VAL A 374 23.66 -10.64 9.27
N ASP A 375 22.64 -11.48 9.20
CA ASP A 375 22.79 -12.92 9.45
C ASP A 375 22.19 -13.80 8.34
N PHE A 376 22.75 -15.00 8.20
CA PHE A 376 22.31 -16.01 7.24
C PHE A 376 21.58 -17.17 7.92
N GLY A 377 21.30 -17.09 9.22
CA GLY A 377 20.51 -18.11 9.93
C GLY A 377 19.03 -18.03 9.56
N ALA A 378 18.57 -16.87 9.12
CA ALA A 378 17.16 -16.59 8.87
C ALA A 378 16.92 -16.05 7.45
N GLN A 379 17.51 -16.68 6.43
CA GLN A 379 17.46 -16.25 5.02
C GLN A 379 16.03 -16.10 4.49
N TYR A 380 15.81 -15.09 3.65
CA TYR A 380 14.53 -14.78 3.00
C TYR A 380 14.55 -15.20 1.52
N PHE A 381 13.47 -15.83 1.07
CA PHE A 381 13.35 -16.44 -0.26
C PHE A 381 12.37 -15.72 -1.21
N GLY A 382 11.95 -14.49 -0.90
CA GLY A 382 10.99 -13.75 -1.75
C GLY A 382 11.49 -13.38 -3.15
N ARG A 383 12.76 -13.62 -3.47
CA ARG A 383 13.33 -13.51 -4.82
C ARG A 383 14.33 -14.64 -5.05
N SER A 384 14.26 -15.24 -6.23
CA SER A 384 15.07 -16.39 -6.62
C SER A 384 15.34 -16.45 -8.13
N GLY A 385 14.78 -15.51 -8.91
CA GLY A 385 14.91 -15.48 -10.36
C GLY A 385 16.36 -15.31 -10.84
N ASP A 386 16.59 -15.69 -12.10
CA ASP A 386 17.81 -15.39 -12.85
C ASP A 386 17.46 -15.09 -14.31
N GLU A 387 17.47 -13.80 -14.66
CA GLU A 387 17.11 -13.30 -15.99
C GLU A 387 17.97 -13.90 -17.12
N ARG A 388 19.18 -14.41 -16.82
CA ARG A 388 20.05 -15.06 -17.81
C ARG A 388 19.46 -16.39 -18.28
N GLN A 389 18.63 -17.05 -17.46
CA GLN A 389 17.92 -18.26 -17.88
C GLN A 389 16.88 -17.95 -18.96
N VAL A 390 16.27 -16.77 -18.93
CA VAL A 390 15.35 -16.32 -19.98
C VAL A 390 16.10 -16.05 -21.28
N GLY A 391 17.31 -15.46 -21.21
CA GLY A 391 18.19 -15.30 -22.38
C GLY A 391 18.48 -16.64 -23.06
N LYS A 392 18.88 -17.66 -22.29
CA LYS A 392 19.08 -19.03 -22.80
C LYS A 392 17.80 -19.62 -23.40
N LEU A 393 16.65 -19.42 -22.77
CA LEU A 393 15.37 -19.87 -23.29
C LEU A 393 15.06 -19.24 -24.67
N ILE A 394 15.33 -17.95 -24.85
CA ILE A 394 15.15 -17.26 -26.14
C ILE A 394 16.02 -17.90 -27.23
N GLU A 395 17.27 -18.25 -26.92
CA GLU A 395 18.18 -18.95 -27.85
C GLU A 395 17.65 -20.35 -28.22
N GLU A 396 17.20 -21.13 -27.25
CA GLU A 396 16.64 -22.48 -27.46
C GLU A 396 15.37 -22.45 -28.31
N MET A 397 14.45 -21.50 -28.03
CA MET A 397 13.23 -21.31 -28.81
C MET A 397 13.55 -20.89 -30.26
N ASN A 398 14.54 -20.00 -30.44
CA ASN A 398 15.00 -19.60 -31.77
C ASN A 398 15.62 -20.74 -32.56
N GLY A 399 16.35 -21.63 -31.88
CA GLY A 399 16.93 -22.85 -32.46
C GLY A 399 15.93 -23.97 -32.73
N GLY A 400 14.64 -23.78 -32.42
CA GLY A 400 13.61 -24.81 -32.60
C GLY A 400 13.74 -25.99 -31.64
N GLN A 401 14.48 -25.82 -30.53
CA GLN A 401 14.75 -26.89 -29.57
C GLN A 401 13.59 -27.10 -28.59
N VAL A 402 12.73 -26.09 -28.39
CA VAL A 402 11.63 -26.12 -27.42
C VAL A 402 10.33 -26.58 -28.06
N SER A 403 9.76 -27.66 -27.54
CA SER A 403 8.53 -28.26 -28.06
C SER A 403 7.26 -27.69 -27.41
N MET A 404 7.34 -27.34 -26.13
CA MET A 404 6.24 -26.79 -25.34
C MET A 404 6.76 -25.77 -24.33
N VAL A 405 6.02 -24.68 -24.16
CA VAL A 405 6.20 -23.74 -23.05
C VAL A 405 4.94 -23.68 -22.20
N ILE A 406 5.10 -23.77 -20.88
CA ILE A 406 4.05 -23.54 -19.89
C ILE A 406 4.39 -22.24 -19.15
N VAL A 407 3.46 -21.30 -19.09
CA VAL A 407 3.61 -20.02 -18.39
C VAL A 407 2.81 -20.08 -17.09
N TRP A 408 3.45 -19.77 -15.96
CA TRP A 408 2.82 -19.82 -14.65
C TRP A 408 3.12 -18.55 -13.85
N GLY A 409 2.13 -17.65 -13.76
CA GLY A 409 2.20 -16.39 -13.01
C GLY A 409 3.09 -15.30 -13.65
N ALA A 410 3.80 -15.61 -14.74
CA ALA A 410 4.76 -14.70 -15.37
C ALA A 410 4.19 -13.99 -16.62
N ASN A 411 4.70 -12.79 -16.94
CA ASN A 411 4.33 -12.03 -18.14
C ASN A 411 5.54 -11.55 -18.99
N PRO A 412 6.39 -12.46 -19.50
CA PRO A 412 7.64 -12.11 -20.18
C PRO A 412 7.45 -11.31 -21.48
N SER A 413 6.27 -11.40 -22.12
CA SER A 413 5.92 -10.59 -23.29
C SER A 413 5.89 -9.09 -23.00
N TRP A 414 5.86 -8.68 -21.73
CA TRP A 414 5.79 -7.29 -21.31
C TRP A 414 6.86 -6.94 -20.26
N ASP A 415 7.17 -7.84 -19.32
CA ASP A 415 8.12 -7.59 -18.22
C ASP A 415 9.57 -7.44 -18.69
N LEU A 416 9.96 -8.06 -19.81
CA LEU A 416 11.35 -8.20 -20.20
C LEU A 416 11.89 -6.98 -20.97
N PRO A 417 13.17 -6.60 -20.74
CA PRO A 417 13.85 -5.60 -21.57
C PRO A 417 13.89 -5.96 -23.05
N ASN A 418 14.07 -7.24 -23.35
CA ASN A 418 14.12 -7.80 -24.70
C ASN A 418 12.82 -8.52 -25.08
N SER A 419 11.67 -8.05 -24.59
CA SER A 419 10.35 -8.64 -24.85
C SER A 419 10.04 -8.87 -26.33
N ALA A 420 10.49 -7.99 -27.24
CA ALA A 420 10.33 -8.20 -28.68
C ALA A 420 11.06 -9.45 -29.21
N ALA A 421 12.28 -9.71 -28.70
CA ALA A 421 13.04 -10.91 -29.02
C ALA A 421 12.39 -12.17 -28.42
N PHE A 422 11.90 -12.06 -27.18
CA PHE A 422 11.11 -13.11 -26.55
C PHE A 422 9.87 -13.45 -27.37
N ASN A 423 9.06 -12.46 -27.77
CA ASN A 423 7.83 -12.67 -28.54
C ASN A 423 8.08 -13.34 -29.89
N THR A 424 9.14 -12.93 -30.58
CA THR A 424 9.56 -13.54 -31.85
C THR A 424 9.96 -15.00 -31.68
N ALA A 425 10.71 -15.32 -30.62
CA ALA A 425 11.13 -16.68 -30.32
C ALA A 425 9.97 -17.54 -29.81
N PHE A 426 9.13 -17.00 -28.92
CA PHE A 426 7.96 -17.65 -28.35
C PHE A 426 6.94 -18.04 -29.42
N ALA A 427 6.75 -17.21 -30.45
CA ALA A 427 5.88 -17.51 -31.59
C ALA A 427 6.29 -18.77 -32.39
N LYS A 428 7.55 -19.21 -32.30
CA LYS A 428 8.04 -20.44 -32.97
C LYS A 428 7.65 -21.72 -32.23
N VAL A 429 7.22 -21.62 -30.96
CA VAL A 429 6.84 -22.79 -30.17
C VAL A 429 5.42 -23.21 -30.51
N GLY A 430 5.27 -24.44 -31.02
CA GLY A 430 3.99 -24.97 -31.48
C GLY A 430 2.91 -25.11 -30.40
N THR A 431 3.29 -25.36 -29.15
CA THR A 431 2.35 -25.49 -28.03
C THR A 431 2.76 -24.60 -26.86
N ARG A 432 1.88 -23.66 -26.50
CA ARG A 432 2.08 -22.67 -25.45
C ARG A 432 0.86 -22.67 -24.53
N VAL A 433 1.05 -22.95 -23.26
CA VAL A 433 -0.04 -23.10 -22.27
C VAL A 433 0.13 -22.04 -21.19
N SER A 434 -0.88 -21.19 -20.98
CA SER A 434 -0.91 -20.26 -19.85
C SER A 434 -1.67 -20.85 -18.68
N LEU A 435 -1.09 -20.80 -17.49
CA LEU A 435 -1.73 -21.07 -16.21
C LEU A 435 -2.15 -19.77 -15.49
N ASN A 436 -1.99 -18.61 -16.12
CA ASN A 436 -2.27 -17.31 -15.50
C ASN A 436 -3.78 -17.13 -15.25
N THR A 437 -4.12 -16.30 -14.28
CA THR A 437 -5.51 -16.02 -13.88
C THR A 437 -6.21 -15.03 -14.81
N ASN A 438 -5.44 -14.20 -15.53
CA ASN A 438 -5.92 -13.09 -16.35
C ASN A 438 -5.41 -13.20 -17.80
N MET A 439 -6.14 -12.61 -18.74
CA MET A 439 -5.68 -12.43 -20.13
C MET A 439 -4.66 -11.29 -20.23
N ASP A 440 -3.41 -11.57 -19.84
CA ASP A 440 -2.27 -10.67 -20.02
C ASP A 440 -1.58 -10.82 -21.38
N GLU A 441 -0.57 -9.98 -21.65
CA GLU A 441 0.15 -9.93 -22.92
C GLU A 441 0.75 -11.30 -23.31
N THR A 442 1.29 -12.04 -22.35
CA THR A 442 1.87 -13.38 -22.63
C THR A 442 0.77 -14.42 -22.87
N THR A 443 -0.33 -14.36 -22.13
CA THR A 443 -1.45 -15.28 -22.26
C THR A 443 -2.15 -15.09 -23.62
N LEU A 444 -2.24 -13.87 -24.13
CA LEU A 444 -2.74 -13.57 -25.48
C LEU A 444 -1.91 -14.26 -26.58
N LEU A 445 -0.63 -14.50 -26.33
CA LEU A 445 0.27 -15.21 -27.26
C LEU A 445 0.25 -16.72 -27.06
N CYS A 446 -0.42 -17.26 -26.03
CA CYS A 446 -0.50 -18.69 -25.81
C CYS A 446 -1.47 -19.36 -26.78
N THR A 447 -1.36 -20.68 -26.93
CA THR A 447 -2.29 -21.51 -27.71
C THR A 447 -3.45 -22.03 -26.86
N HIS A 448 -3.20 -22.25 -25.57
CA HIS A 448 -4.14 -22.76 -24.61
C HIS A 448 -4.08 -21.93 -23.32
N ALA A 449 -5.22 -21.77 -22.67
CA ALA A 449 -5.34 -21.24 -21.33
C ALA A 449 -5.92 -22.32 -20.42
N ALA A 450 -5.20 -22.64 -19.36
CA ALA A 450 -5.57 -23.56 -18.29
C ALA A 450 -5.49 -22.79 -16.96
N PRO A 451 -6.41 -21.84 -16.73
CA PRO A 451 -6.28 -20.84 -15.69
C PRO A 451 -6.24 -21.44 -14.28
N ALA A 452 -5.27 -20.98 -13.49
CA ALA A 452 -5.18 -21.29 -12.07
C ALA A 452 -6.26 -20.59 -11.25
N HIS A 453 -6.49 -21.08 -10.04
CA HIS A 453 -7.30 -20.41 -9.03
C HIS A 453 -6.66 -19.09 -8.59
N HIS A 454 -7.47 -18.17 -8.09
CA HIS A 454 -6.95 -17.12 -7.21
C HIS A 454 -6.53 -17.76 -5.87
N TYR A 455 -5.53 -17.22 -5.17
CA TYR A 455 -4.98 -17.89 -3.99
C TYR A 455 -6.03 -18.13 -2.88
N LEU A 456 -7.02 -17.24 -2.74
CA LEU A 456 -8.17 -17.38 -1.83
C LEU A 456 -9.17 -18.48 -2.20
N GLU A 457 -9.00 -19.12 -3.35
CA GLU A 457 -9.78 -20.28 -3.84
C GLU A 457 -8.91 -21.56 -3.86
N SER A 458 -7.67 -21.48 -3.35
CA SER A 458 -6.64 -22.49 -3.57
C SER A 458 -6.03 -22.97 -2.25
N TRP A 459 -5.71 -24.26 -2.17
CA TRP A 459 -4.87 -24.81 -1.10
C TRP A 459 -3.40 -24.66 -1.45
N GLY A 460 -2.54 -24.37 -0.49
CA GLY A 460 -1.10 -24.30 -0.75
C GLY A 460 -0.28 -24.03 0.51
N ASP A 461 1.00 -23.78 0.33
CA ASP A 461 1.93 -23.43 1.41
C ASP A 461 3.04 -22.50 0.92
N ALA A 462 3.76 -21.90 1.86
CA ALA A 462 4.91 -21.05 1.58
C ALA A 462 6.01 -21.24 2.63
N LEU A 463 7.26 -21.12 2.18
CA LEU A 463 8.48 -21.04 2.99
C LEU A 463 9.17 -19.70 2.67
N PRO A 464 8.62 -18.57 3.12
CA PRO A 464 9.21 -17.25 2.86
C PRO A 464 10.60 -17.06 3.49
N GLN A 465 10.85 -17.70 4.63
CA GLN A 465 12.07 -17.55 5.41
C GLN A 465 12.49 -18.92 5.96
N VAL A 466 13.78 -19.19 6.13
CA VAL A 466 14.27 -20.46 6.68
C VAL A 466 13.58 -20.77 8.01
N GLY A 467 12.99 -21.96 8.11
CA GLY A 467 12.25 -22.44 9.28
C GLY A 467 10.94 -21.73 9.57
N GLN A 468 10.46 -20.83 8.70
CA GLN A 468 9.15 -20.19 8.83
C GLN A 468 8.26 -20.63 7.67
N LEU A 469 7.29 -21.50 7.95
CA LEU A 469 6.29 -21.94 6.99
C LEU A 469 4.95 -21.27 7.25
N SER A 470 4.12 -21.23 6.22
CA SER A 470 2.73 -20.81 6.31
C SER A 470 1.86 -21.57 5.33
N LEU A 471 0.56 -21.63 5.61
CA LEU A 471 -0.45 -22.26 4.77
C LEU A 471 -1.22 -21.20 3.98
N ILE A 472 -1.62 -21.58 2.77
CA ILE A 472 -2.57 -20.86 1.94
C ILE A 472 -3.88 -21.65 2.04
N GLN A 473 -4.85 -21.08 2.74
CA GLN A 473 -6.17 -21.67 2.88
C GLN A 473 -7.15 -20.99 1.92
N PRO A 474 -7.95 -21.78 1.17
CA PRO A 474 -9.09 -21.23 0.46
C PRO A 474 -10.13 -20.77 1.46
N THR A 475 -10.81 -19.69 1.12
CA THR A 475 -11.86 -19.07 1.95
C THR A 475 -13.19 -18.98 1.21
N ILE A 476 -13.19 -19.34 -0.07
CA ILE A 476 -14.35 -19.49 -0.92
C ILE A 476 -14.09 -20.63 -1.91
N ALA A 477 -15.15 -21.28 -2.37
CA ALA A 477 -15.05 -22.22 -3.49
C ALA A 477 -14.66 -21.46 -4.79
N PRO A 478 -14.00 -22.12 -5.76
CA PRO A 478 -13.64 -21.48 -7.02
C PRO A 478 -14.85 -20.83 -7.69
N LEU A 479 -14.75 -19.52 -7.97
CA LEU A 479 -15.83 -18.74 -8.60
C LEU A 479 -16.03 -19.11 -10.07
N PHE A 480 -14.98 -19.66 -10.69
CA PHE A 480 -14.90 -19.99 -12.10
C PHE A 480 -14.42 -21.44 -12.29
N ALA A 481 -14.63 -22.00 -13.48
CA ALA A 481 -14.21 -23.36 -13.85
C ALA A 481 -12.70 -23.44 -14.11
N THR A 482 -11.93 -23.15 -13.07
CA THR A 482 -10.46 -23.07 -13.03
C THR A 482 -9.89 -24.31 -12.33
N ARG A 483 -8.57 -24.53 -12.38
CA ARG A 483 -7.88 -25.62 -11.66
C ARG A 483 -6.49 -25.17 -11.25
N GLN A 484 -6.09 -25.40 -9.99
CA GLN A 484 -4.75 -25.04 -9.50
C GLN A 484 -3.63 -25.48 -10.46
N ALA A 485 -2.58 -24.67 -10.55
CA ALA A 485 -1.45 -24.91 -11.44
C ALA A 485 -0.74 -26.22 -11.09
N GLU A 486 -0.46 -26.42 -9.81
CA GLU A 486 0.19 -27.61 -9.27
C GLU A 486 -0.65 -28.86 -9.49
N HIS A 487 -1.97 -28.75 -9.29
CA HIS A 487 -2.91 -29.83 -9.60
C HIS A 487 -2.85 -30.19 -11.09
N SER A 488 -2.83 -29.20 -12.00
CA SER A 488 -2.70 -29.45 -13.44
C SER A 488 -1.38 -30.17 -13.77
N LEU A 489 -0.26 -29.75 -13.19
CA LEU A 489 1.03 -30.42 -13.36
C LEU A 489 1.00 -31.89 -12.89
N LEU A 490 0.43 -32.16 -11.71
CA LEU A 490 0.31 -33.51 -11.17
C LEU A 490 -0.59 -34.40 -12.03
N VAL A 491 -1.70 -33.87 -12.54
CA VAL A 491 -2.59 -34.57 -13.49
C VAL A 491 -1.84 -34.90 -14.77
N TRP A 492 -1.10 -33.94 -15.34
CA TRP A 492 -0.33 -34.14 -16.57
C TRP A 492 0.86 -35.09 -16.40
N ALA A 493 1.38 -35.23 -15.18
CA ALA A 493 2.42 -36.19 -14.83
C ALA A 493 1.91 -37.62 -14.57
N ASP A 494 0.59 -37.82 -14.45
CA ASP A 494 -0.02 -39.03 -13.91
C ASP A 494 0.56 -39.40 -12.53
N SER A 495 0.68 -38.41 -11.64
CA SER A 495 1.28 -38.62 -10.31
C SER A 495 0.46 -39.63 -9.49
N ALA A 496 1.13 -40.65 -8.95
CA ALA A 496 0.54 -41.60 -8.02
C ALA A 496 0.29 -41.00 -6.62
N ALA A 497 0.94 -39.89 -6.29
CA ALA A 497 0.74 -39.18 -5.02
C ALA A 497 -0.54 -38.31 -5.05
N LEU A 498 -1.08 -38.02 -6.23
CA LEU A 498 -2.35 -37.33 -6.37
C LEU A 498 -3.50 -38.34 -6.26
N LYS A 499 -4.28 -38.25 -5.17
CA LYS A 499 -5.51 -39.03 -4.99
C LYS A 499 -6.62 -38.47 -5.87
N ALA A 500 -6.61 -38.85 -7.15
CA ALA A 500 -7.52 -38.31 -8.17
C ALA A 500 -9.02 -38.63 -7.91
N ASP A 501 -9.31 -39.63 -7.09
CA ASP A 501 -10.65 -40.04 -6.66
C ASP A 501 -11.16 -39.27 -5.42
N SER A 502 -10.31 -38.48 -4.77
CA SER A 502 -10.71 -37.59 -3.67
C SER A 502 -11.54 -36.40 -4.17
N GLU A 503 -12.44 -35.88 -3.34
CA GLU A 503 -13.19 -34.65 -3.64
C GLU A 503 -12.28 -33.42 -3.76
N GLN A 504 -11.17 -33.38 -2.99
CA GLN A 504 -10.15 -32.33 -3.07
C GLN A 504 -8.75 -32.94 -3.19
N PRO A 505 -8.34 -33.40 -4.39
CA PRO A 505 -7.08 -34.11 -4.58
C PRO A 505 -5.84 -33.33 -4.14
N TYR A 506 -5.80 -32.02 -4.42
CA TYR A 506 -4.64 -31.20 -4.08
C TYR A 506 -4.56 -30.85 -2.59
N TYR A 507 -5.70 -30.69 -1.91
CA TYR A 507 -5.74 -30.54 -0.45
C TYR A 507 -5.09 -31.75 0.24
N GLU A 508 -5.49 -32.96 -0.16
CA GLU A 508 -4.92 -34.20 0.37
C GLU A 508 -3.40 -34.27 0.12
N TYR A 509 -2.96 -33.86 -1.07
CA TYR A 509 -1.54 -33.81 -1.42
C TYR A 509 -0.74 -32.82 -0.52
N VAL A 510 -1.27 -31.63 -0.27
CA VAL A 510 -0.67 -30.64 0.65
C VAL A 510 -0.65 -31.18 2.08
N LYS A 511 -1.78 -31.71 2.57
CA LYS A 511 -1.92 -32.28 3.91
C LYS A 511 -0.92 -33.41 4.14
N GLU A 512 -0.80 -34.35 3.21
CA GLU A 512 0.16 -35.45 3.31
C GLU A 512 1.60 -34.98 3.29
N ASN A 513 1.93 -33.98 2.45
CA ASN A 513 3.25 -33.39 2.43
C ASN A 513 3.62 -32.79 3.79
N TRP A 514 2.70 -32.03 4.39
CA TRP A 514 2.88 -31.45 5.73
C TRP A 514 3.01 -32.52 6.81
N GLN A 515 2.08 -33.48 6.87
CA GLN A 515 2.05 -34.51 7.90
C GLN A 515 3.26 -35.46 7.83
N ASN A 516 3.75 -35.78 6.62
CA ASN A 516 4.84 -36.74 6.44
C ASN A 516 6.22 -36.10 6.48
N ASN A 517 6.39 -34.90 5.91
CA ASN A 517 7.71 -34.26 5.83
C ASN A 517 7.99 -33.31 7.00
N LEU A 518 6.98 -32.56 7.47
CA LEU A 518 7.15 -31.58 8.55
C LEU A 518 6.68 -32.15 9.90
N GLY A 519 5.56 -32.87 9.89
CA GLY A 519 4.95 -33.47 11.09
C GLY A 519 5.77 -34.60 11.73
N ALA A 520 6.71 -35.21 10.99
CA ALA A 520 7.59 -36.26 11.52
C ALA A 520 8.68 -35.72 12.47
N GLY A 521 9.04 -34.43 12.36
CA GLY A 521 10.11 -33.81 13.14
C GLY A 521 9.65 -32.97 14.34
N GLN A 522 8.34 -32.87 14.58
CA GLN A 522 7.77 -32.01 15.63
C GLN A 522 7.36 -32.82 16.87
N SER A 523 7.48 -32.20 18.05
CA SER A 523 7.10 -32.80 19.34
C SER A 523 5.98 -32.03 20.05
N LYS A 524 5.44 -30.98 19.44
CA LYS A 524 4.40 -30.11 20.03
C LYS A 524 3.03 -30.79 20.06
N TYR A 525 2.71 -31.58 19.05
CA TYR A 525 1.41 -32.22 18.86
C TYR A 525 1.55 -33.74 18.86
N LEU A 526 0.64 -34.42 19.56
CA LEU A 526 0.67 -35.88 19.76
C LEU A 526 0.29 -36.66 18.50
N THR A 527 -0.59 -36.11 17.65
CA THR A 527 -1.08 -36.76 16.42
C THR A 527 -0.81 -35.90 15.20
N LYS A 528 -0.68 -36.54 14.04
CA LYS A 528 -0.52 -35.86 12.74
C LYS A 528 -1.72 -34.98 12.40
N ASP A 529 -2.93 -35.39 12.79
CA ASP A 529 -4.14 -34.60 12.55
C ASP A 529 -4.19 -33.36 13.43
N ALA A 530 -3.85 -33.47 14.72
CA ALA A 530 -3.75 -32.29 15.60
C ALA A 530 -2.68 -31.31 15.12
N PHE A 531 -1.56 -31.81 14.60
CA PHE A 531 -0.53 -30.96 13.96
C PHE A 531 -1.10 -30.20 12.76
N TRP A 532 -1.82 -30.88 11.87
CA TRP A 532 -2.42 -30.27 10.69
C TRP A 532 -3.49 -29.23 11.06
N GLU A 533 -4.45 -29.59 11.91
CA GLU A 533 -5.54 -28.72 12.34
C GLU A 533 -5.04 -27.46 13.02
N MET A 534 -4.04 -27.58 13.92
CA MET A 534 -3.47 -26.42 14.59
C MET A 534 -2.60 -25.57 13.66
N SER A 535 -1.93 -26.18 12.69
CA SER A 535 -1.18 -25.43 11.67
C SER A 535 -2.12 -24.65 10.75
N LEU A 536 -3.31 -25.20 10.43
CA LEU A 536 -4.37 -24.50 9.73
C LEU A 536 -4.94 -23.37 10.59
N HIS A 537 -5.26 -23.63 11.86
CA HIS A 537 -5.77 -22.60 12.76
C HIS A 537 -4.82 -21.40 12.86
N ASP A 538 -3.54 -21.66 13.13
CA ASP A 538 -2.53 -20.61 13.32
C ASP A 538 -2.10 -19.99 11.97
N GLY A 539 -2.22 -20.76 10.87
CA GLY A 539 -1.80 -20.43 9.51
C GLY A 539 -0.29 -20.34 9.29
N VAL A 540 0.50 -20.39 10.36
CA VAL A 540 1.97 -20.32 10.35
C VAL A 540 2.55 -21.44 11.20
N TYR A 541 3.73 -21.90 10.84
CA TYR A 541 4.46 -22.92 11.58
C TYR A 541 5.96 -22.64 11.56
N ALA A 542 6.55 -22.54 12.76
CA ALA A 542 7.98 -22.31 12.91
C ALA A 542 8.70 -23.61 13.28
N ILE A 543 9.75 -23.94 12.52
CA ILE A 543 10.66 -25.05 12.78
C ILE A 543 11.92 -24.50 13.42
N PRO A 544 12.46 -25.14 14.48
CA PRO A 544 13.76 -24.78 15.01
C PRO A 544 14.85 -24.85 13.93
N VAL A 545 15.56 -23.74 13.72
CA VAL A 545 16.68 -23.65 12.78
C VAL A 545 17.98 -23.64 13.57
N GLN A 546 18.98 -24.37 13.09
CA GLN A 546 20.32 -24.28 13.67
C GLN A 546 20.98 -22.95 13.27
N PRO A 547 21.61 -22.22 14.21
CA PRO A 547 22.31 -20.99 13.87
C PRO A 547 23.38 -21.26 12.83
N ILE A 548 23.41 -20.43 11.78
CA ILE A 548 24.48 -20.44 10.78
C ILE A 548 25.40 -19.27 11.10
N THR A 549 26.68 -19.56 11.33
CA THR A 549 27.71 -18.53 11.39
C THR A 549 28.22 -18.26 9.98
N ALA A 550 27.85 -17.10 9.42
CA ALA A 550 28.38 -16.65 8.15
C ALA A 550 29.80 -16.13 8.33
N VAL A 551 30.71 -16.62 7.48
CA VAL A 551 32.09 -16.13 7.38
C VAL A 551 32.31 -15.72 5.92
N PHE A 552 32.81 -14.50 5.71
CA PHE A 552 33.15 -14.06 4.36
C PHE A 552 34.30 -14.90 3.80
N ASP A 553 34.10 -15.54 2.66
CA ASP A 553 35.15 -16.28 1.96
C ASP A 553 36.21 -15.30 1.40
N THR A 554 37.38 -15.30 2.03
CA THR A 554 38.50 -14.41 1.67
C THR A 554 39.17 -14.78 0.35
N THR A 555 38.83 -15.92 -0.26
CA THR A 555 39.30 -16.29 -1.60
C THR A 555 38.53 -15.57 -2.70
N VAL A 556 37.34 -15.03 -2.39
CA VAL A 556 36.54 -14.23 -3.33
C VAL A 556 37.27 -12.93 -3.65
N SER A 557 37.56 -12.72 -4.93
CA SER A 557 38.22 -11.51 -5.41
C SER A 557 37.33 -10.28 -5.23
N VAL A 558 37.85 -9.25 -4.56
CA VAL A 558 37.23 -7.93 -4.47
C VAL A 558 37.83 -7.04 -5.56
N ASP A 559 37.09 -6.85 -6.66
CA ASP A 559 37.52 -5.99 -7.77
C ASP A 559 36.77 -4.65 -7.76
N VAL A 560 37.45 -3.60 -7.28
CA VAL A 560 36.92 -2.23 -7.24
C VAL A 560 36.74 -1.58 -8.61
N ASN A 561 37.26 -2.17 -9.69
CA ASN A 561 37.14 -1.64 -11.05
C ASN A 561 36.02 -2.31 -11.87
N ALA A 562 35.46 -3.42 -11.37
CA ALA A 562 34.33 -4.14 -11.97
C ALA A 562 32.96 -3.54 -11.61
N VAL A 563 32.94 -2.48 -10.80
CA VAL A 563 31.75 -1.71 -10.46
C VAL A 563 31.31 -0.79 -11.60
N SER A 564 30.06 -0.32 -11.55
CA SER A 564 29.55 0.67 -12.49
C SER A 564 30.39 1.95 -12.46
N LYS A 565 30.64 2.51 -13.65
CA LYS A 565 31.52 3.67 -13.84
C LYS A 565 30.68 4.93 -14.08
N PRO A 566 31.07 6.07 -13.50
CA PRO A 566 30.42 7.36 -13.78
C PRO A 566 30.38 7.66 -15.28
N SER A 567 29.22 8.09 -15.76
CA SER A 567 29.03 8.55 -17.13
C SER A 567 29.38 10.04 -17.26
N SER A 568 29.84 10.44 -18.45
CA SER A 568 30.01 11.86 -18.82
C SER A 568 28.76 12.46 -19.48
N SER A 569 27.64 11.73 -19.50
CA SER A 569 26.38 12.23 -20.09
C SER A 569 25.83 13.42 -19.32
N GLU A 570 25.12 14.29 -20.02
CA GLU A 570 24.47 15.46 -19.40
C GLU A 570 23.36 15.03 -18.45
N VAL A 571 22.54 14.07 -18.88
CA VAL A 571 21.37 13.54 -18.16
C VAL A 571 21.46 12.01 -18.10
N GLU A 572 20.99 11.46 -16.99
CA GLU A 572 20.79 10.02 -16.78
C GLU A 572 19.36 9.75 -16.31
N VAL A 573 18.83 8.55 -16.59
CA VAL A 573 17.51 8.12 -16.12
C VAL A 573 17.65 6.97 -15.14
N SER A 574 16.89 7.01 -14.04
CA SER A 574 16.68 5.88 -13.13
C SER A 574 15.32 5.23 -13.37
N PHE A 575 15.28 3.90 -13.32
CA PHE A 575 14.05 3.11 -13.36
C PHE A 575 13.82 2.48 -11.99
N TYR A 576 12.57 2.50 -11.50
CA TYR A 576 12.26 2.03 -10.15
C TYR A 576 10.89 1.37 -10.05
N GLU A 577 10.69 0.51 -9.06
CA GLU A 577 9.37 -0.05 -8.73
C GLU A 577 8.59 0.87 -7.80
N THR A 578 7.26 0.89 -7.94
CA THR A 578 6.39 1.62 -7.02
C THR A 578 5.78 0.69 -5.98
N VAL A 579 5.49 1.20 -4.79
CA VAL A 579 4.89 0.39 -3.71
C VAL A 579 3.47 -0.10 -4.02
N ASN A 580 2.73 0.60 -4.88
CA ASN A 580 1.38 0.22 -5.26
C ASN A 580 1.36 -0.93 -6.27
N ILE A 581 1.90 -0.74 -7.49
CA ILE A 581 1.77 -1.71 -8.58
C ILE A 581 3.04 -2.55 -8.85
N GLY A 582 4.15 -2.28 -8.16
CA GLY A 582 5.41 -3.00 -8.32
C GLY A 582 6.04 -2.77 -9.68
N GLY A 583 6.54 -3.84 -10.29
CA GLY A 583 7.01 -3.84 -11.68
C GLY A 583 5.87 -3.88 -12.71
N GLY A 584 4.59 -3.95 -12.28
CA GLY A 584 3.40 -4.00 -13.14
C GLY A 584 2.51 -5.22 -12.91
N GLN A 585 2.89 -6.14 -12.03
CA GLN A 585 2.15 -7.37 -11.73
C GLN A 585 0.74 -7.07 -11.19
N TYR A 586 0.62 -5.99 -10.42
CA TYR A 586 -0.64 -5.58 -9.79
C TYR A 586 -1.39 -4.47 -10.54
N ALA A 587 -0.97 -4.14 -11.76
CA ALA A 587 -1.58 -3.05 -12.55
C ALA A 587 -3.07 -3.29 -12.87
N HIS A 588 -3.56 -4.52 -12.75
CA HIS A 588 -4.95 -4.89 -12.95
C HIS A 588 -5.88 -4.49 -11.79
N ASN A 589 -5.33 -4.11 -10.63
CA ASN A 589 -6.11 -3.82 -9.43
C ASN A 589 -6.38 -2.32 -9.26
N PRO A 590 -7.65 -1.88 -9.27
CA PRO A 590 -7.95 -0.45 -9.27
C PRO A 590 -7.71 0.25 -7.91
N TRP A 591 -7.77 -0.45 -6.77
CA TRP A 591 -7.39 0.15 -5.48
C TRP A 591 -5.91 0.54 -5.45
N LEU A 592 -5.06 -0.20 -6.16
CA LEU A 592 -3.63 0.11 -6.27
C LEU A 592 -3.35 1.18 -7.33
N GLN A 593 -4.14 1.24 -8.41
CA GLN A 593 -4.05 2.31 -9.41
C GLN A 593 -4.42 3.68 -8.85
N GLU A 594 -5.47 3.76 -8.01
CA GLU A 594 -5.87 4.99 -7.35
C GLU A 594 -5.07 5.28 -6.06
N MET A 595 -4.34 4.29 -5.53
CA MET A 595 -3.40 4.54 -4.44
C MET A 595 -2.27 5.46 -4.93
N PRO A 596 -2.11 6.68 -4.39
CA PRO A 596 -1.09 7.60 -4.86
C PRO A 596 0.31 7.14 -4.48
N ASP A 597 1.25 7.30 -5.40
CA ASP A 597 2.67 7.07 -5.12
C ASP A 597 3.10 7.91 -3.89
N PRO A 598 3.83 7.34 -2.91
CA PRO A 598 4.21 8.07 -1.70
C PRO A 598 5.06 9.32 -1.96
N VAL A 599 5.86 9.33 -3.02
CA VAL A 599 6.79 10.41 -3.32
C VAL A 599 6.14 11.42 -4.27
N THR A 600 5.70 10.99 -5.45
CA THR A 600 5.17 11.91 -6.47
C THR A 600 3.72 12.33 -6.20
N ARG A 601 2.97 11.55 -5.41
CA ARG A 601 1.53 11.77 -5.13
C ARG A 601 0.64 11.71 -6.38
N THR A 602 1.12 11.07 -7.44
CA THR A 602 0.36 10.82 -8.68
C THR A 602 -0.31 9.44 -8.64
N VAL A 603 -1.35 9.27 -9.45
CA VAL A 603 -2.14 8.03 -9.61
C VAL A 603 -2.34 7.71 -11.10
N TRP A 604 -2.82 6.50 -11.42
CA TRP A 604 -3.21 6.11 -12.79
C TRP A 604 -2.13 6.35 -13.87
N GLY A 605 -0.98 5.70 -13.70
CA GLY A 605 0.13 5.70 -14.66
C GLY A 605 1.50 5.98 -14.02
N ASN A 606 2.54 5.99 -14.84
CA ASN A 606 3.89 6.42 -14.48
C ASN A 606 4.21 7.76 -15.17
N TYR A 607 5.08 8.55 -14.54
CA TYR A 607 5.41 9.92 -14.92
C TYR A 607 6.93 10.10 -14.90
N LEU A 608 7.46 10.96 -15.78
CA LEU A 608 8.87 11.31 -15.74
C LEU A 608 9.11 12.34 -14.64
N SER A 609 9.74 11.92 -13.55
CA SER A 609 10.18 12.79 -12.48
C SER A 609 11.39 13.61 -12.92
N ILE A 610 11.24 14.93 -12.87
CA ILE A 610 12.28 15.90 -13.26
C ILE A 610 12.79 16.69 -12.04
N PRO A 611 14.07 17.13 -12.07
CA PRO A 611 14.61 17.97 -11.01
C PRO A 611 14.03 19.38 -11.06
N LEU A 612 14.19 20.09 -9.93
CA LEU A 612 13.82 21.49 -9.77
C LEU A 612 15.01 22.41 -9.96
N GLU A 613 14.75 23.63 -10.42
CA GLU A 613 15.74 24.69 -10.61
C GLU A 613 15.30 25.94 -9.84
N TRP A 614 16.21 26.48 -9.01
CA TRP A 614 15.99 27.74 -8.30
C TRP A 614 16.65 28.88 -9.05
N ASP A 615 15.86 29.89 -9.41
CA ASP A 615 16.36 31.05 -10.16
C ASP A 615 17.25 31.98 -9.29
N GLY A 616 17.24 31.81 -7.98
CA GLY A 616 17.97 32.64 -7.03
C GLY A 616 17.20 33.85 -6.51
N VAL A 617 16.00 34.09 -7.01
CA VAL A 617 15.23 35.32 -6.79
C VAL A 617 13.84 35.00 -6.24
N ASN A 618 12.95 34.39 -7.03
CA ASN A 618 11.58 34.13 -6.60
C ASN A 618 10.90 32.93 -7.27
N ASN A 619 11.55 32.16 -8.14
CA ASN A 619 10.87 31.03 -8.82
C ASN A 619 11.59 29.70 -8.59
N ILE A 620 10.79 28.70 -8.23
CA ILE A 620 11.16 27.29 -8.23
C ILE A 620 10.54 26.67 -9.49
N ASP A 621 11.35 26.58 -10.54
CA ASP A 621 10.95 26.06 -11.84
C ASP A 621 11.28 24.57 -11.96
N GLY A 622 10.60 23.87 -12.86
CA GLY A 622 11.04 22.54 -13.28
C GLY A 622 12.17 22.64 -14.30
N TRP A 623 13.00 21.60 -14.38
CA TRP A 623 14.06 21.49 -15.37
C TRP A 623 13.59 21.88 -16.78
N LYS A 624 14.31 22.79 -17.45
CA LYS A 624 13.97 23.35 -18.77
C LYS A 624 12.63 24.11 -18.82
N GLY A 625 12.15 24.63 -17.69
CA GLY A 625 10.89 25.37 -17.59
C GLY A 625 9.63 24.51 -17.69
N LEU A 626 9.77 23.19 -17.51
CA LEU A 626 8.65 22.25 -17.53
C LEU A 626 7.80 22.33 -16.26
N VAL A 627 6.48 22.19 -16.41
CA VAL A 627 5.54 22.13 -15.28
C VAL A 627 4.83 20.78 -15.22
N ASP A 628 4.21 20.49 -14.08
CA ASP A 628 3.50 19.23 -13.87
C ASP A 628 2.42 19.01 -14.95
N GLY A 629 2.43 17.82 -15.54
CA GLY A 629 1.54 17.42 -16.63
C GLY A 629 2.01 17.79 -18.04
N ASP A 630 3.08 18.56 -18.20
CA ASP A 630 3.65 18.81 -19.55
C ASP A 630 4.14 17.50 -20.18
N GLU A 631 3.95 17.34 -21.48
CA GLU A 631 4.34 16.13 -22.21
C GLU A 631 5.71 16.28 -22.88
N VAL A 632 6.54 15.26 -22.71
CA VAL A 632 7.88 15.16 -23.29
C VAL A 632 8.01 13.89 -24.13
N GLU A 633 8.73 14.00 -25.26
CA GLU A 633 9.27 12.84 -25.97
C GLU A 633 10.60 12.48 -25.31
N VAL A 634 10.71 11.26 -24.84
CA VAL A 634 11.91 10.70 -24.23
C VAL A 634 12.46 9.62 -25.14
N GLU A 635 13.76 9.72 -25.43
CA GLU A 635 14.52 8.68 -26.10
C GLU A 635 15.55 8.12 -25.12
N VAL A 636 15.47 6.81 -24.84
CA VAL A 636 16.43 6.10 -23.98
C VAL A 636 16.96 4.89 -24.70
N ASN A 637 18.28 4.78 -24.86
CA ASN A 637 18.93 3.65 -25.54
C ASN A 637 18.31 3.35 -26.93
N GLY A 638 17.90 4.38 -27.67
CA GLY A 638 17.23 4.28 -28.98
C GLY A 638 15.73 3.94 -28.93
N GLN A 639 15.13 3.73 -27.77
CA GLN A 639 13.68 3.54 -27.60
C GLN A 639 13.00 4.87 -27.31
N LYS A 640 11.90 5.16 -28.02
CA LYS A 640 11.14 6.41 -27.89
C LYS A 640 9.78 6.18 -27.25
N PHE A 641 9.40 7.09 -26.36
CA PHE A 641 8.06 7.13 -25.77
C PHE A 641 7.68 8.55 -25.36
N THR A 642 6.38 8.82 -25.25
CA THR A 642 5.85 10.09 -24.79
C THR A 642 5.23 9.92 -23.42
N CYS A 643 5.58 10.77 -22.46
CA CYS A 643 4.99 10.73 -21.13
C CYS A 643 4.87 12.14 -20.53
N ALA A 644 4.00 12.26 -19.53
CA ALA A 644 3.85 13.49 -18.75
C ALA A 644 4.94 13.58 -17.68
N VAL A 645 5.37 14.81 -17.39
CA VAL A 645 6.38 15.08 -16.36
C VAL A 645 5.74 15.42 -15.02
N VAL A 646 6.47 15.13 -13.95
CA VAL A 646 6.17 15.57 -12.59
C VAL A 646 7.44 16.15 -11.96
N ARG A 647 7.34 17.34 -11.38
CA ARG A 647 8.42 17.95 -10.64
C ARG A 647 8.62 17.20 -9.34
N ASN A 648 9.83 16.71 -9.10
CA ASN A 648 10.14 15.95 -7.91
C ASN A 648 11.26 16.61 -7.11
N PHE A 649 10.97 16.96 -5.86
CA PHE A 649 11.97 17.53 -4.97
C PHE A 649 12.96 16.44 -4.54
N GLY A 650 14.23 16.81 -4.42
CA GLY A 650 15.33 15.89 -4.09
C GLY A 650 15.78 14.99 -5.24
N GLN A 651 15.18 15.09 -6.43
CA GLN A 651 15.73 14.54 -7.65
C GLN A 651 17.09 15.20 -7.95
N ALA A 652 18.16 14.41 -8.07
CA ALA A 652 19.51 14.94 -8.27
C ALA A 652 19.66 15.67 -9.61
N ALA A 653 20.47 16.74 -9.65
CA ALA A 653 20.76 17.47 -10.89
C ALA A 653 21.39 16.54 -11.96
N GLY A 654 20.94 16.69 -13.21
CA GLY A 654 21.34 15.79 -14.30
C GLY A 654 20.76 14.38 -14.20
N THR A 655 19.76 14.14 -13.34
CA THR A 655 19.06 12.85 -13.22
C THR A 655 17.56 13.03 -13.39
N VAL A 656 16.93 12.23 -14.24
CA VAL A 656 15.47 12.05 -14.30
C VAL A 656 15.11 10.64 -13.81
N SER A 657 13.86 10.38 -13.45
CA SER A 657 13.44 9.03 -13.06
C SER A 657 12.03 8.70 -13.52
N ILE A 658 11.76 7.43 -13.80
CA ILE A 658 10.44 6.96 -14.20
C ILE A 658 10.17 5.57 -13.63
N ALA A 659 8.96 5.37 -13.10
CA ALA A 659 8.55 4.09 -12.55
C ALA A 659 8.35 3.02 -13.64
N LEU A 660 8.63 1.77 -13.31
CA LEU A 660 8.16 0.59 -14.05
C LEU A 660 6.65 0.39 -13.81
N GLY A 661 6.01 -0.54 -14.52
CA GLY A 661 4.60 -0.91 -14.26
C GLY A 661 3.53 -0.26 -15.15
N GLY A 662 3.88 0.80 -15.89
CA GLY A 662 2.94 1.52 -16.79
C GLY A 662 2.86 0.95 -18.21
N GLY A 663 1.83 1.32 -18.96
CA GLY A 663 1.71 0.99 -20.39
C GLY A 663 1.36 -0.47 -20.65
N ARG A 664 0.47 -1.05 -19.83
CA ARG A 664 -0.14 -2.35 -20.12
C ARG A 664 -1.01 -2.25 -21.37
N THR A 665 -0.97 -3.30 -22.19
CA THR A 665 -1.81 -3.45 -23.39
C THR A 665 -2.93 -4.47 -23.18
N ALA A 666 -2.78 -5.33 -22.17
CA ALA A 666 -3.78 -6.29 -21.73
C ALA A 666 -3.74 -6.52 -20.21
N GLY A 667 -4.77 -7.19 -19.68
CA GLY A 667 -4.81 -7.61 -18.28
C GLY A 667 -5.41 -6.58 -17.32
N GLY A 668 -6.52 -5.93 -17.66
CA GLY A 668 -7.38 -5.27 -16.65
C GLY A 668 -7.42 -3.75 -16.68
N CYS A 669 -7.68 -3.12 -15.53
CA CYS A 669 -7.94 -1.66 -15.48
C CYS A 669 -6.71 -0.79 -15.73
N GLY A 670 -5.49 -1.35 -15.66
CA GLY A 670 -4.25 -0.63 -15.96
C GLY A 670 -3.96 -0.45 -17.44
N VAL A 671 -4.78 -1.02 -18.34
CA VAL A 671 -4.58 -0.91 -19.79
C VAL A 671 -4.73 0.54 -20.24
N GLY A 672 -3.75 1.03 -21.01
CA GLY A 672 -3.74 2.39 -21.55
C GLY A 672 -3.28 3.48 -20.58
N TYR A 673 -2.91 3.14 -19.34
CA TYR A 673 -2.37 4.11 -18.38
C TYR A 673 -0.84 4.02 -18.29
N GLY A 674 -0.18 5.17 -18.44
CA GLY A 674 1.28 5.27 -18.42
C GLY A 674 1.95 4.72 -19.68
N VAL A 675 3.25 4.45 -19.58
CA VAL A 675 4.12 3.97 -20.67
C VAL A 675 4.96 2.78 -20.24
N ASN A 676 5.16 1.82 -21.15
CA ASN A 676 6.06 0.70 -20.90
C ASN A 676 7.50 1.12 -21.16
N VAL A 677 8.31 1.14 -20.10
CA VAL A 677 9.73 1.51 -20.14
C VAL A 677 10.67 0.31 -20.03
N ASN A 678 10.15 -0.92 -19.88
CA ASN A 678 10.98 -2.13 -19.82
C ASN A 678 11.93 -2.24 -21.03
N PRO A 679 11.50 -1.96 -22.29
CA PRO A 679 12.40 -1.98 -23.45
C PRO A 679 13.57 -1.00 -23.41
N CYS A 680 13.51 0.02 -22.54
CA CYS A 680 14.59 1.00 -22.37
C CYS A 680 15.74 0.45 -21.49
N LEU A 681 15.51 -0.61 -20.74
CA LEU A 681 16.50 -1.21 -19.84
C LEU A 681 17.61 -1.91 -20.65
N LYS A 682 18.86 -1.77 -20.20
CA LYS A 682 20.01 -2.49 -20.75
C LYS A 682 20.33 -3.72 -19.88
N GLN A 683 21.01 -4.69 -20.48
CA GLN A 683 21.58 -5.82 -19.75
C GLN A 683 23.11 -5.75 -19.84
N ASP A 684 23.78 -5.91 -18.70
CA ASP A 684 25.23 -6.05 -18.62
C ASP A 684 25.57 -7.42 -18.05
N ASN A 685 26.42 -8.19 -18.75
CA ASN A 685 26.67 -9.62 -18.47
C ASN A 685 25.37 -10.44 -18.28
N GLY A 686 24.32 -10.07 -19.00
CA GLY A 686 23.00 -10.68 -18.92
C GLY A 686 22.16 -10.29 -17.70
N LEU A 687 22.63 -9.37 -16.86
CA LEU A 687 21.88 -8.82 -15.71
C LEU A 687 21.26 -7.46 -16.05
N THR A 688 19.98 -7.29 -15.74
CA THR A 688 19.24 -6.07 -16.05
C THR A 688 19.74 -4.88 -15.22
N GLN A 689 20.01 -3.76 -15.88
CA GLN A 689 20.43 -2.50 -15.26
C GLN A 689 19.27 -1.51 -15.22
N TYR A 690 19.00 -0.98 -14.02
CA TYR A 690 17.87 -0.07 -13.75
C TYR A 690 18.23 1.41 -13.91
N TYR A 691 19.17 1.72 -14.79
CA TYR A 691 19.52 3.07 -15.18
C TYR A 691 20.01 3.13 -16.62
N ALA A 692 20.00 4.32 -17.22
CA ALA A 692 20.62 4.56 -18.52
C ALA A 692 21.21 5.97 -18.61
N ALA A 693 22.32 6.09 -19.35
CA ALA A 693 23.02 7.36 -19.59
C ALA A 693 22.73 7.97 -20.97
N ASP A 694 22.27 7.17 -21.91
CA ASP A 694 21.87 7.62 -23.24
C ASP A 694 20.40 8.05 -23.19
N VAL A 695 20.19 9.31 -22.81
CA VAL A 695 18.86 9.90 -22.56
C VAL A 695 18.74 11.25 -23.26
N VAL A 696 17.68 11.38 -24.05
CA VAL A 696 17.29 12.65 -24.65
C VAL A 696 15.84 12.96 -24.28
N VAL A 697 15.62 14.14 -23.69
CA VAL A 697 14.29 14.62 -23.31
C VAL A 697 13.96 15.89 -24.09
N LYS A 698 12.88 15.84 -24.87
CA LYS A 698 12.40 16.96 -25.71
C LYS A 698 10.97 17.33 -25.35
N PRO A 699 10.70 18.60 -24.97
CA PRO A 699 9.34 19.08 -24.83
C PRO A 699 8.57 18.93 -26.14
N THR A 700 7.35 18.41 -26.07
CA THR A 700 6.48 18.30 -27.26
C THR A 700 5.58 19.52 -27.45
N GLY A 701 5.39 20.31 -26.38
CA GLY A 701 4.36 21.35 -26.29
C GLY A 701 2.97 20.82 -25.95
N GLY A 702 2.82 19.49 -25.80
CA GLY A 702 1.60 18.83 -25.33
C GLY A 702 1.46 18.89 -23.80
N LYS A 703 0.27 18.52 -23.32
CA LYS A 703 -0.07 18.47 -21.90
C LYS A 703 -1.07 17.37 -21.63
N ASP A 704 -0.82 16.57 -20.60
CA ASP A 704 -1.79 15.60 -20.07
C ASP A 704 -2.96 16.37 -19.43
N LYS A 705 -4.08 16.43 -20.17
CA LYS A 705 -5.29 17.15 -19.74
C LYS A 705 -5.89 16.56 -18.46
N ASP A 706 -5.62 15.28 -18.20
CA ASP A 706 -6.13 14.54 -17.06
C ASP A 706 -4.98 14.17 -16.10
N PHE A 707 -3.98 15.06 -15.94
CA PHE A 707 -2.88 14.85 -15.00
C PHE A 707 -3.41 14.64 -13.56
N ALA A 708 -3.33 13.41 -13.08
CA ALA A 708 -3.97 12.98 -11.84
C ALA A 708 -2.98 12.97 -10.68
N CYS A 709 -2.97 14.08 -9.93
CA CYS A 709 -2.20 14.24 -8.70
C CYS A 709 -3.13 14.59 -7.54
N VAL A 710 -2.96 13.92 -6.39
CA VAL A 710 -3.82 14.13 -5.21
C VAL A 710 -3.33 15.25 -4.29
N GLN A 711 -2.11 15.74 -4.48
CA GLN A 711 -1.52 16.78 -3.65
C GLN A 711 -0.79 17.79 -4.52
N HIS A 712 -1.17 19.07 -4.48
CA HIS A 712 -0.62 20.11 -5.38
C HIS A 712 0.35 21.06 -4.69
N HIS A 713 0.25 21.17 -3.36
CA HIS A 713 1.19 21.94 -2.55
C HIS A 713 2.10 20.97 -1.79
N HIS A 714 3.41 21.12 -1.96
CA HIS A 714 4.38 20.08 -1.59
C HIS A 714 5.40 20.48 -0.53
N THR A 715 5.52 21.77 -0.20
CA THR A 715 6.62 22.30 0.61
C THR A 715 6.12 22.91 1.91
N MET A 716 7.03 23.00 2.88
CA MET A 716 6.81 23.56 4.20
C MET A 716 8.09 24.30 4.64
N GLY A 717 8.45 25.35 3.90
CA GLY A 717 9.60 26.19 4.20
C GLY A 717 10.92 25.64 3.70
N VAL A 718 10.98 25.23 2.43
CA VAL A 718 12.26 24.91 1.79
C VAL A 718 13.12 26.17 1.65
N LYS A 719 14.43 25.98 1.76
CA LYS A 719 15.43 27.03 1.84
C LYS A 719 16.42 26.89 0.70
N ALA A 720 16.82 28.02 0.13
CA ALA A 720 17.81 28.09 -0.93
C ALA A 720 18.63 29.37 -0.80
N MET A 721 19.76 29.45 -1.50
CA MET A 721 20.59 30.66 -1.52
C MET A 721 19.91 31.76 -2.34
N GLY A 722 19.68 32.93 -1.74
CA GLY A 722 19.19 34.11 -2.44
C GLY A 722 20.35 34.83 -3.15
N LYS A 723 20.23 35.06 -4.46
CA LYS A 723 21.22 35.80 -5.26
C LYS A 723 21.27 37.27 -4.85
N GLU A 724 20.12 37.86 -4.55
CA GLU A 724 20.02 39.27 -4.14
C GLU A 724 20.46 39.47 -2.68
N GLU A 725 20.06 38.54 -1.80
CA GLU A 725 20.34 38.65 -0.37
C GLU A 725 21.72 38.14 0.04
N GLY A 726 22.38 37.34 -0.80
CA GLY A 726 23.69 36.74 -0.52
C GLY A 726 23.68 35.77 0.67
N LYS A 727 22.51 35.24 1.04
CA LYS A 727 22.31 34.35 2.18
C LYS A 727 21.22 33.33 1.91
N VAL A 728 21.16 32.27 2.73
CA VAL A 728 20.06 31.30 2.68
C VAL A 728 18.75 31.96 3.09
N ILE A 729 17.75 31.90 2.22
CA ILE A 729 16.40 32.43 2.41
C ILE A 729 15.37 31.30 2.35
N ASN A 730 14.15 31.60 2.79
CA ASN A 730 13.00 30.72 2.58
C ASN A 730 12.48 30.90 1.15
N ALA A 731 12.71 29.90 0.30
CA ALA A 731 12.33 29.96 -1.10
C ALA A 731 10.80 29.96 -1.27
N ASP A 732 10.06 29.21 -0.45
CA ASP A 732 8.59 29.16 -0.52
C ASP A 732 7.95 30.51 -0.26
N GLU A 733 8.35 31.20 0.82
CA GLU A 733 7.80 32.53 1.15
C GLU A 733 8.15 33.56 0.08
N LYS A 734 9.36 33.47 -0.48
CA LYS A 734 9.83 34.37 -1.53
C LYS A 734 9.05 34.14 -2.83
N THR A 735 8.77 32.89 -3.19
CA THR A 735 7.96 32.53 -4.36
C THR A 735 6.50 32.90 -4.21
N LEU A 736 5.90 32.71 -3.03
CA LEU A 736 4.50 33.07 -2.79
C LEU A 736 4.29 34.58 -2.64
N GLY A 737 5.31 35.33 -2.21
CA GLY A 737 5.21 36.77 -1.95
C GLY A 737 4.47 37.12 -0.65
N TYR A 738 4.04 36.13 0.13
CA TYR A 738 3.32 36.28 1.39
C TYR A 738 4.03 35.54 2.54
N LYS A 739 3.85 36.03 3.77
CA LYS A 739 4.36 35.42 5.00
C LYS A 739 3.23 35.05 5.96
N GLY A 740 3.51 34.16 6.92
CA GLY A 740 2.56 33.74 7.94
C GLY A 740 1.35 32.99 7.35
N PHE A 741 0.14 33.24 7.88
CA PHE A 741 -1.08 32.51 7.48
C PHE A 741 -1.43 32.60 5.98
N GLN A 742 -1.03 33.68 5.30
CA GLN A 742 -1.22 33.83 3.84
C GLN A 742 -0.03 33.34 3.03
N GLY A 743 1.09 33.04 3.68
CA GLY A 743 2.33 32.53 3.08
C GLY A 743 2.46 31.02 3.12
N SER A 744 3.72 30.56 3.03
CA SER A 744 4.06 29.14 3.10
C SER A 744 3.65 28.49 4.44
N LEU A 745 3.64 27.16 4.51
CA LEU A 745 3.20 26.41 5.70
C LEU A 745 4.14 26.50 6.92
N THR A 746 5.16 27.36 6.89
CA THR A 746 6.26 27.47 7.87
C THR A 746 5.84 27.76 9.30
N ASP A 747 4.85 28.64 9.46
CA ASP A 747 4.40 29.10 10.79
C ASP A 747 3.07 28.46 11.21
N ARG A 748 2.64 27.39 10.53
CA ARG A 748 1.38 26.68 10.87
C ARG A 748 1.65 25.52 11.82
N SER A 749 0.77 25.31 12.79
CA SER A 749 0.78 24.20 13.77
C SER A 749 0.33 22.86 13.16
N ILE A 750 0.80 22.56 11.95
CA ILE A 750 0.44 21.34 11.21
C ILE A 750 1.45 20.23 11.46
N ILE A 751 2.75 20.58 11.42
CA ILE A 751 3.84 19.64 11.67
C ILE A 751 4.94 20.34 12.48
N PHE A 752 5.31 19.72 13.59
CA PHE A 752 6.48 20.09 14.37
C PHE A 752 7.62 19.11 14.09
N GLN A 753 8.83 19.64 13.89
CA GLN A 753 10.00 18.82 13.59
C GLN A 753 11.28 19.36 14.24
N THR A 754 12.23 18.48 14.55
CA THR A 754 13.55 18.88 15.09
C THR A 754 14.63 17.81 14.90
N ASN A 755 15.89 18.22 15.06
CA ASN A 755 17.00 17.30 15.26
C ASN A 755 16.95 16.70 16.67
N ILE A 756 17.31 15.43 16.84
CA ILE A 756 17.39 14.78 18.15
C ILE A 756 18.32 15.54 19.12
N LYS A 757 19.36 16.23 18.62
CA LYS A 757 20.25 17.08 19.43
C LYS A 757 19.51 18.27 20.06
N ASP A 758 18.47 18.76 19.41
CA ASP A 758 17.66 19.92 19.81
C ASP A 758 16.31 19.53 20.42
N LEU A 759 16.13 18.27 20.82
CA LEU A 759 14.85 17.75 21.29
C LEU A 759 14.29 18.55 22.47
N GLN A 760 15.13 18.89 23.44
CA GLN A 760 14.73 19.66 24.62
C GLN A 760 14.21 21.06 24.24
N LYS A 761 14.79 21.67 23.21
CA LYS A 761 14.37 22.99 22.74
C LYS A 761 12.99 22.94 22.09
N LEU A 762 12.74 21.91 21.26
CA LEU A 762 11.41 21.71 20.68
C LEU A 762 10.37 21.43 21.75
N GLU A 763 10.71 20.59 22.73
CA GLU A 763 9.81 20.25 23.81
C GLU A 763 9.37 21.48 24.61
N ASN A 764 10.32 22.33 25.02
CA ASN A 764 10.00 23.59 25.72
C ASN A 764 9.12 24.51 24.85
N LYS A 765 9.35 24.54 23.53
CA LYS A 765 8.53 25.29 22.58
C LYS A 765 7.11 24.74 22.51
N LEU A 766 6.95 23.42 22.49
CA LEU A 766 5.63 22.77 22.47
C LEU A 766 4.90 22.94 23.79
N GLU A 767 5.57 22.82 24.94
CA GLU A 767 4.96 23.14 26.25
C GLU A 767 4.37 24.56 26.28
N ALA A 768 5.11 25.54 25.76
CA ALA A 768 4.61 26.92 25.64
C ALA A 768 3.45 27.02 24.65
N PHE A 769 3.53 26.36 23.49
CA PHE A 769 2.47 26.32 22.49
C PHE A 769 1.17 25.72 23.05
N HIS A 770 1.24 24.60 23.78
CA HIS A 770 0.06 24.00 24.41
C HIS A 770 -0.56 24.92 25.46
N HIS A 771 0.26 25.60 26.26
CA HIS A 771 -0.25 26.57 27.23
C HIS A 771 -0.96 27.75 26.54
N GLU A 772 -0.40 28.27 25.44
CA GLU A 772 -1.03 29.32 24.65
C GLU A 772 -2.33 28.85 23.98
N ALA A 773 -2.30 27.67 23.35
CA ALA A 773 -3.49 27.09 22.72
C ALA A 773 -4.60 26.82 23.75
N GLU A 774 -4.28 26.30 24.93
CA GLU A 774 -5.24 26.11 26.01
C GLU A 774 -5.78 27.45 26.53
N HIS A 775 -4.93 28.46 26.67
CA HIS A 775 -5.37 29.81 27.02
C HIS A 775 -6.35 30.38 25.99
N LEU A 776 -6.12 30.19 24.69
CA LEU A 776 -7.05 30.60 23.63
C LEU A 776 -8.34 29.76 23.67
N ASN A 777 -8.22 28.45 23.84
CA ASN A 777 -9.35 27.50 23.82
C ASN A 777 -10.27 27.65 25.03
N SER A 778 -9.76 28.14 26.16
CA SER A 778 -10.55 28.48 27.35
C SER A 778 -11.40 29.75 27.19
N GLN A 779 -11.08 30.62 26.22
CA GLN A 779 -11.85 31.83 25.90
C GLN A 779 -13.03 31.56 24.94
N THR A 780 -13.51 30.33 24.89
CA THR A 780 -14.60 29.93 24.00
C THR A 780 -15.96 30.43 24.46
N LEU A 781 -16.82 30.78 23.51
CA LEU A 781 -18.24 31.07 23.76
C LEU A 781 -19.09 29.79 23.85
N TYR A 782 -18.55 28.65 23.41
CA TYR A 782 -19.22 27.36 23.50
C TYR A 782 -19.12 26.82 24.94
N PRO A 783 -20.19 26.20 25.48
CA PRO A 783 -20.13 25.57 26.78
C PRO A 783 -19.09 24.44 26.80
N ASP A 784 -18.60 24.08 27.98
CA ASP A 784 -17.64 22.98 28.09
C ASP A 784 -18.33 21.62 27.91
N ASN A 785 -17.64 20.70 27.25
CA ASN A 785 -18.18 19.40 26.85
C ASN A 785 -17.76 18.29 27.83
N VAL A 786 -17.07 18.64 28.92
CA VAL A 786 -16.49 17.68 29.89
C VAL A 786 -17.55 16.78 30.52
N GLU A 787 -18.75 17.28 30.77
CA GLU A 787 -19.86 16.47 31.31
C GLU A 787 -20.27 15.34 30.34
N TYR A 788 -20.23 15.61 29.03
CA TYR A 788 -20.64 14.66 27.99
C TYR A 788 -19.52 13.67 27.63
N PHE A 789 -18.28 14.14 27.49
CA PHE A 789 -17.16 13.31 27.03
C PHE A 789 -16.28 12.75 28.15
N GLY A 790 -16.39 13.28 29.36
CA GLY A 790 -15.67 12.80 30.55
C GLY A 790 -16.32 11.60 31.23
N THR A 791 -17.53 11.20 30.79
CA THR A 791 -18.25 10.02 31.31
C THR A 791 -18.27 8.91 30.25
N GLY A 792 -17.91 7.68 30.63
CA GLY A 792 -17.89 6.54 29.71
C GLY A 792 -16.69 6.54 28.75
N LEU A 793 -16.91 6.05 27.52
CA LEU A 793 -15.87 5.85 26.50
C LEU A 793 -15.61 7.13 25.72
N LYS A 794 -14.33 7.44 25.47
CA LYS A 794 -13.93 8.54 24.57
C LYS A 794 -12.97 8.02 23.52
N TRP A 795 -13.45 7.83 22.30
CA TRP A 795 -12.61 7.30 21.22
C TRP A 795 -11.61 8.34 20.73
N GLY A 796 -10.35 7.92 20.60
CA GLY A 796 -9.30 8.75 20.04
C GLY A 796 -8.19 7.95 19.38
N MET A 797 -7.29 8.68 18.74
CA MET A 797 -6.21 8.09 17.97
C MET A 797 -4.90 8.84 18.23
N TYR A 798 -3.79 8.12 18.26
CA TYR A 798 -2.45 8.66 18.27
C TYR A 798 -1.70 8.19 17.02
N VAL A 799 -0.99 9.11 16.37
CA VAL A 799 -0.21 8.86 15.16
C VAL A 799 1.25 9.25 15.40
N ASP A 800 2.13 8.26 15.43
CA ASP A 800 3.57 8.48 15.54
C ASP A 800 4.19 8.79 14.16
N LEU A 801 4.51 10.07 13.92
CA LEU A 801 5.13 10.54 12.68
C LEU A 801 6.58 10.03 12.51
N ASN A 802 7.23 9.56 13.56
CA ASN A 802 8.56 8.96 13.48
C ASN A 802 8.51 7.56 12.87
N SER A 803 7.46 6.81 13.19
CA SER A 803 7.19 5.47 12.68
C SER A 803 6.43 5.48 11.34
N CYS A 804 5.74 6.58 11.00
CA CYS A 804 5.05 6.71 9.72
C CYS A 804 6.05 6.87 8.56
N ILE A 805 6.12 5.85 7.70
CA ILE A 805 7.00 5.84 6.52
C ILE A 805 6.30 6.25 5.22
N GLY A 806 4.97 6.34 5.18
CA GLY A 806 4.21 6.69 3.97
C GLY A 806 3.83 5.52 3.04
N CYS A 807 3.87 4.27 3.51
CA CYS A 807 3.67 3.06 2.68
C CYS A 807 2.26 2.86 2.06
N GLY A 808 1.25 3.63 2.46
CA GLY A 808 -0.11 3.57 1.89
C GLY A 808 -0.98 2.35 2.28
N ALA A 809 -0.45 1.36 3.00
CA ALA A 809 -1.24 0.20 3.44
C ALA A 809 -2.49 0.59 4.26
N CYS A 810 -2.38 1.61 5.11
CA CYS A 810 -3.50 2.13 5.90
C CYS A 810 -4.59 2.82 5.05
N GLN A 811 -4.22 3.38 3.89
CA GLN A 811 -5.16 3.99 2.94
C GLN A 811 -5.99 2.90 2.25
N VAL A 812 -5.34 1.89 1.67
CA VAL A 812 -6.02 0.76 1.01
C VAL A 812 -6.87 -0.05 2.01
N ALA A 813 -6.38 -0.24 3.24
CA ALA A 813 -7.16 -0.89 4.28
C ALA A 813 -8.43 -0.09 4.66
N CYS A 814 -8.37 1.25 4.62
CA CYS A 814 -9.54 2.09 4.86
C CYS A 814 -10.55 1.99 3.69
N VAL A 815 -10.06 1.95 2.44
CA VAL A 815 -10.88 1.77 1.24
C VAL A 815 -11.64 0.44 1.28
N SER A 816 -10.92 -0.66 1.49
CA SER A 816 -11.48 -2.01 1.55
C SER A 816 -12.49 -2.20 2.68
N GLU A 817 -12.18 -1.73 3.89
CA GLU A 817 -13.06 -1.90 5.06
C GLU A 817 -14.35 -1.07 4.95
N ASN A 818 -14.26 0.12 4.36
CA ASN A 818 -15.34 1.11 4.41
C ASN A 818 -16.05 1.31 3.07
N ASN A 819 -15.97 0.35 2.14
CA ASN A 819 -16.66 0.40 0.84
C ASN A 819 -16.43 1.71 0.08
N VAL A 820 -15.21 2.25 0.15
CA VAL A 820 -14.91 3.52 -0.52
C VAL A 820 -14.77 3.24 -2.02
N PRO A 821 -15.51 3.96 -2.89
CA PRO A 821 -15.48 3.67 -4.32
C PRO A 821 -14.15 4.04 -4.95
N VAL A 822 -13.88 3.44 -6.11
CA VAL A 822 -12.75 3.79 -6.96
C VAL A 822 -13.14 4.93 -7.87
N VAL A 823 -12.24 5.90 -8.05
CA VAL A 823 -12.39 7.02 -8.96
C VAL A 823 -11.36 6.95 -10.09
N GLY A 824 -11.81 7.10 -11.33
CA GLY A 824 -10.95 7.07 -12.52
C GLY A 824 -10.06 8.32 -12.65
N LYS A 825 -8.99 8.21 -13.45
CA LYS A 825 -7.96 9.25 -13.67
C LYS A 825 -8.52 10.66 -13.86
N LYS A 826 -9.49 10.82 -14.75
CA LYS A 826 -10.12 12.09 -15.10
C LYS A 826 -10.76 12.80 -13.91
N GLU A 827 -11.47 12.06 -13.06
CA GLU A 827 -12.15 12.65 -11.90
C GLU A 827 -11.13 12.92 -10.76
N VAL A 828 -10.07 12.12 -10.62
CA VAL A 828 -8.97 12.45 -9.70
C VAL A 828 -8.24 13.74 -10.12
N ALA A 829 -8.01 13.95 -11.42
CA ALA A 829 -7.42 15.19 -11.94
C ALA A 829 -8.28 16.44 -11.61
N ARG A 830 -9.57 16.27 -11.31
CA ARG A 830 -10.51 17.31 -10.87
C ARG A 830 -10.62 17.43 -9.35
N HIS A 831 -9.80 16.71 -8.59
CA HIS A 831 -9.82 16.64 -7.12
C HIS A 831 -11.10 16.00 -6.56
N HIS A 832 -11.62 14.99 -7.26
CA HIS A 832 -12.79 14.23 -6.84
C HIS A 832 -12.42 12.86 -6.24
N GLU A 833 -11.17 12.68 -5.78
CA GLU A 833 -10.68 11.41 -5.25
C GLU A 833 -11.44 10.99 -3.99
N MET A 834 -11.86 9.72 -3.90
CA MET A 834 -12.61 9.21 -2.77
C MET A 834 -11.66 8.50 -1.81
N THR A 835 -10.90 9.26 -1.03
CA THR A 835 -10.01 8.71 0.01
C THR A 835 -10.29 9.34 1.37
N TRP A 836 -10.61 8.51 2.38
CA TRP A 836 -10.94 8.98 3.74
C TRP A 836 -9.72 9.26 4.63
N LEU A 837 -8.63 8.56 4.36
CA LEU A 837 -7.33 8.73 5.01
C LEU A 837 -6.33 8.99 3.89
N ARG A 838 -5.91 10.25 3.75
CA ARG A 838 -4.83 10.61 2.83
C ARG A 838 -3.51 10.68 3.60
N ILE A 839 -2.40 10.43 2.92
CA ILE A 839 -1.08 10.65 3.49
C ILE A 839 -0.53 11.92 2.86
N ASP A 840 -0.36 12.97 3.65
CA ASP A 840 0.23 14.21 3.18
C ASP A 840 1.76 14.08 3.22
N ARG A 841 2.45 14.54 2.17
CA ARG A 841 3.91 14.58 2.10
C ARG A 841 4.38 16.02 2.03
N TYR A 842 5.21 16.47 2.97
CA TYR A 842 5.82 17.80 2.88
C TYR A 842 7.34 17.75 2.80
N PHE A 843 7.91 18.61 1.95
CA PHE A 843 9.34 18.86 1.82
C PHE A 843 9.73 20.09 2.65
N TYR A 844 10.86 20.01 3.37
CA TYR A 844 11.39 21.11 4.16
C TYR A 844 12.92 21.04 4.24
N GLY A 845 13.56 22.11 4.70
CA GLY A 845 15.02 22.16 4.77
C GLY A 845 15.62 22.69 3.47
N ASP A 846 16.68 22.08 2.96
CA ASP A 846 17.34 22.51 1.72
C ASP A 846 16.47 22.21 0.48
N LEU A 847 16.41 23.12 -0.50
CA LEU A 847 15.56 22.96 -1.69
C LEU A 847 16.09 21.87 -2.64
N GLU A 848 17.41 21.75 -2.82
CA GLU A 848 18.01 20.76 -3.71
C GLU A 848 17.95 19.36 -3.09
N ASN A 849 18.15 19.26 -1.77
CA ASN A 849 18.12 18.02 -1.01
C ASN A 849 17.23 18.12 0.24
N PRO A 850 15.90 18.20 0.07
CA PRO A 850 14.97 18.40 1.17
C PRO A 850 14.79 17.15 2.01
N LYS A 851 14.40 17.39 3.26
CA LYS A 851 13.84 16.36 4.15
C LYS A 851 12.36 16.20 3.87
N VAL A 852 11.83 15.03 4.20
CA VAL A 852 10.42 14.68 3.96
C VAL A 852 9.75 14.32 5.27
N VAL A 853 8.47 14.67 5.38
CA VAL A 853 7.59 14.21 6.45
C VAL A 853 6.29 13.68 5.86
N TYR A 854 5.86 12.54 6.38
CA TYR A 854 4.59 11.89 6.03
C TYR A 854 3.60 12.04 7.18
N GLN A 855 2.44 12.63 6.92
CA GLN A 855 1.38 12.82 7.89
C GLN A 855 0.08 12.18 7.39
N PRO A 856 -0.34 11.05 7.95
CA PRO A 856 -1.67 10.50 7.70
C PRO A 856 -2.75 11.47 8.21
N MET A 857 -3.49 12.07 7.29
CA MET A 857 -4.56 13.01 7.56
C MET A 857 -5.92 12.35 7.31
N MET A 858 -6.68 12.18 8.38
CA MET A 858 -8.05 11.66 8.36
C MET A 858 -9.01 12.65 9.04
N CYS A 859 -10.30 12.28 9.14
CA CYS A 859 -11.20 12.98 10.05
C CYS A 859 -10.63 12.97 11.47
N GLN A 860 -10.51 14.16 12.04
CA GLN A 860 -9.94 14.37 13.36
C GLN A 860 -10.95 14.16 14.50
N HIS A 861 -12.22 13.89 14.16
CA HIS A 861 -13.33 13.74 15.12
C HIS A 861 -13.32 14.85 16.18
N CYS A 862 -13.29 16.09 15.69
CA CYS A 862 -13.23 17.34 16.46
C CYS A 862 -14.41 17.48 17.43
N ASP A 863 -14.17 17.65 18.72
CA ASP A 863 -15.25 17.86 19.71
C ASP A 863 -16.03 19.15 19.46
N ASN A 864 -15.35 20.19 19.00
CA ASN A 864 -15.98 21.40 18.50
C ASN A 864 -15.92 21.37 16.97
N ALA A 865 -16.76 20.54 16.35
CA ALA A 865 -16.70 20.32 14.91
C ALA A 865 -17.36 21.45 14.10
N PRO A 866 -16.60 22.26 13.36
CA PRO A 866 -17.17 23.30 12.49
C PRO A 866 -18.00 22.70 11.34
N CYS A 867 -17.72 21.45 10.97
CA CYS A 867 -18.43 20.75 9.91
C CYS A 867 -19.85 20.30 10.30
N GLU A 868 -20.21 20.31 11.58
CA GLU A 868 -21.56 19.96 12.05
C GLU A 868 -22.52 21.14 11.99
N ASN A 869 -22.12 22.28 12.56
CA ASN A 869 -22.96 23.49 12.67
C ASN A 869 -23.43 24.04 11.32
N VAL A 870 -22.76 23.67 10.22
CA VAL A 870 -23.09 24.10 8.86
C VAL A 870 -23.97 23.13 8.08
N CYS A 871 -24.34 21.98 8.68
CA CYS A 871 -25.20 21.01 8.01
C CYS A 871 -26.68 21.37 8.19
N PRO A 872 -27.40 21.82 7.15
CA PRO A 872 -28.78 22.31 7.30
C PRO A 872 -29.80 21.21 7.63
N VAL A 873 -29.42 19.95 7.46
CA VAL A 873 -30.29 18.78 7.63
C VAL A 873 -29.83 17.86 8.77
N ASN A 874 -28.83 18.30 9.54
CA ASN A 874 -28.23 17.53 10.65
C ASN A 874 -27.79 16.11 10.24
N ALA A 875 -27.17 15.98 9.05
CA ALA A 875 -26.61 14.71 8.58
C ALA A 875 -25.27 14.36 9.26
N THR A 876 -24.71 15.28 10.05
CA THR A 876 -23.50 15.06 10.82
C THR A 876 -23.72 15.60 12.23
N ASN A 877 -23.45 14.77 13.22
CA ASN A 877 -23.74 15.02 14.63
C ASN A 877 -22.70 14.31 15.50
N HIS A 878 -22.50 14.79 16.72
CA HIS A 878 -21.69 14.07 17.69
C HIS A 878 -22.47 12.96 18.40
N SER A 879 -21.77 11.86 18.69
CA SER A 879 -22.17 10.88 19.69
C SER A 879 -21.65 11.26 21.07
N MET A 880 -22.22 10.67 22.13
CA MET A 880 -21.71 10.81 23.51
C MET A 880 -20.27 10.28 23.68
N GLU A 881 -19.77 9.49 22.74
CA GLU A 881 -18.44 8.86 22.81
C GLU A 881 -17.34 9.69 22.12
N GLY A 882 -17.65 10.93 21.74
CA GLY A 882 -16.74 11.82 21.02
C GLY A 882 -16.62 11.53 19.52
N LEU A 883 -17.38 10.58 18.97
CA LEU A 883 -17.39 10.36 17.52
C LEU A 883 -18.25 11.42 16.82
N ASN A 884 -17.63 12.15 15.90
CA ASN A 884 -18.35 12.82 14.83
C ASN A 884 -18.98 11.77 13.88
N GLN A 885 -20.30 11.66 13.86
CA GLN A 885 -21.05 10.71 13.03
C GLN A 885 -21.46 11.34 11.71
N MET A 886 -21.49 10.54 10.64
CA MET A 886 -21.99 10.96 9.32
C MET A 886 -23.13 10.04 8.91
N ALA A 887 -24.37 10.52 8.97
CA ALA A 887 -25.55 9.82 8.49
C ALA A 887 -25.70 10.02 6.99
N TYR A 888 -25.19 9.06 6.21
CA TYR A 888 -25.15 9.13 4.74
C TYR A 888 -26.52 9.37 4.10
N ASN A 889 -27.55 8.70 4.59
CA ASN A 889 -28.93 8.80 4.11
C ASN A 889 -29.61 10.16 4.37
N ARG A 890 -29.09 10.97 5.30
CA ARG A 890 -29.63 12.29 5.61
C ARG A 890 -28.96 13.40 4.80
N CYS A 891 -27.81 13.12 4.19
CA CYS A 891 -27.04 14.10 3.45
C CYS A 891 -27.75 14.50 2.15
N ILE A 892 -28.02 15.79 1.98
CA ILE A 892 -28.59 16.35 0.74
C ILE A 892 -27.54 16.98 -0.20
N GLY A 893 -26.24 16.77 0.09
CA GLY A 893 -25.16 17.17 -0.81
C GLY A 893 -24.85 18.67 -0.91
N THR A 894 -25.15 19.49 0.10
CA THR A 894 -24.81 20.93 0.08
C THR A 894 -23.30 21.21 0.08
N ARG A 895 -22.48 20.23 0.51
CA ARG A 895 -21.00 20.28 0.60
C ARG A 895 -20.42 21.34 1.55
N TYR A 896 -21.24 22.12 2.25
CA TYR A 896 -20.75 23.13 3.21
C TYR A 896 -19.86 22.51 4.30
N CYS A 897 -20.22 21.33 4.80
CA CYS A 897 -19.43 20.61 5.80
C CYS A 897 -17.98 20.29 5.34
N ALA A 898 -17.75 20.13 4.03
CA ALA A 898 -16.40 19.99 3.48
C ALA A 898 -15.63 21.32 3.48
N ASN A 899 -16.30 22.43 3.14
CA ASN A 899 -15.70 23.76 3.15
C ASN A 899 -15.27 24.17 4.57
N ASN A 900 -16.14 23.95 5.56
CA ASN A 900 -15.89 24.38 6.94
C ASN A 900 -14.96 23.42 7.71
N CYS A 901 -14.71 22.22 7.21
CA CYS A 901 -13.70 21.33 7.78
C CYS A 901 -12.31 21.91 7.51
N PRO A 902 -11.52 22.28 8.55
CA PRO A 902 -10.21 22.89 8.34
C PRO A 902 -9.22 21.92 7.68
N TYR A 903 -9.37 20.62 7.93
CA TYR A 903 -8.52 19.57 7.38
C TYR A 903 -8.90 19.13 5.95
N LYS A 904 -10.08 19.55 5.45
CA LYS A 904 -10.60 19.12 4.13
C LYS A 904 -10.59 17.60 3.95
N VAL A 905 -11.11 16.85 4.93
CA VAL A 905 -11.16 15.37 4.97
C VAL A 905 -12.57 14.79 4.81
N ARG A 906 -13.52 15.64 4.41
CA ARG A 906 -14.84 15.24 3.94
C ARG A 906 -14.76 15.06 2.42
N ARG A 907 -15.19 13.91 1.91
CA ARG A 907 -15.17 13.55 0.49
C ARG A 907 -16.58 13.50 -0.07
N PHE A 908 -16.78 13.91 -1.30
CA PHE A 908 -18.13 14.03 -1.89
C PHE A 908 -18.28 13.06 -3.05
N ASN A 909 -19.35 12.28 -3.06
CA ASN A 909 -19.69 11.45 -4.20
C ASN A 909 -20.25 12.31 -5.33
N TRP A 910 -19.38 12.74 -6.25
CA TRP A 910 -19.75 13.56 -7.40
C TRP A 910 -20.62 12.83 -8.41
N LEU A 911 -20.31 11.56 -8.64
CA LEU A 911 -21.02 10.65 -9.53
C LEU A 911 -21.54 9.46 -8.73
N ASP A 912 -22.36 8.63 -9.36
CA ASP A 912 -22.70 7.33 -8.80
C ASP A 912 -21.67 6.28 -9.23
N TYR A 913 -20.67 6.07 -8.39
CA TYR A 913 -19.60 5.10 -8.64
C TYR A 913 -20.01 3.66 -8.36
N THR A 914 -21.18 3.43 -7.73
CA THR A 914 -21.57 2.10 -7.24
C THR A 914 -22.92 1.61 -7.74
N THR A 915 -23.63 2.40 -8.55
CA THR A 915 -25.03 2.13 -8.96
C THR A 915 -25.92 1.89 -7.73
N ALA A 916 -25.70 2.69 -6.70
CA ALA A 916 -26.51 2.70 -5.47
C ALA A 916 -27.63 3.74 -5.55
N ASP A 917 -27.63 4.64 -6.53
CA ASP A 917 -28.76 5.51 -6.86
C ASP A 917 -29.95 4.65 -7.29
N LEU A 918 -31.12 4.93 -6.72
CA LEU A 918 -32.37 4.18 -6.99
C LEU A 918 -33.20 4.83 -8.10
N TRP A 919 -32.77 5.95 -8.66
CA TRP A 919 -33.49 6.69 -9.69
C TRP A 919 -32.84 6.48 -11.08
N PRO A 920 -33.40 5.62 -11.95
CA PRO A 920 -32.83 5.34 -13.28
C PRO A 920 -32.69 6.57 -14.18
N SER A 921 -33.52 7.61 -13.98
CA SER A 921 -33.38 8.88 -14.69
C SER A 921 -32.07 9.64 -14.38
N ASN A 922 -31.46 9.35 -13.23
CA ASN A 922 -30.15 9.88 -12.84
C ASN A 922 -29.00 9.07 -13.45
N GLU A 923 -29.25 7.82 -13.79
CA GLU A 923 -28.30 6.88 -14.39
C GLU A 923 -28.06 7.19 -15.87
N GLU A 924 -29.11 7.39 -16.68
CA GLU A 924 -28.99 7.68 -18.12
C GLU A 924 -28.19 8.97 -18.43
N ARG A 925 -28.23 9.99 -17.56
CA ARG A 925 -27.43 11.22 -17.77
C ARG A 925 -25.95 11.07 -17.42
N VAL A 926 -25.57 10.02 -16.69
CA VAL A 926 -24.20 9.79 -16.17
C VAL A 926 -23.50 8.68 -16.96
N PHE A 927 -24.24 7.74 -17.56
CA PHE A 927 -23.70 6.65 -18.39
C PHE A 927 -23.48 6.97 -19.87
N HIS A 928 -23.62 8.24 -20.27
CA HIS A 928 -23.26 8.71 -21.61
C HIS A 928 -21.96 9.53 -21.60
N VAL A 929 -20.90 8.97 -21.00
CA VAL A 929 -19.57 9.17 -21.59
C VAL A 929 -19.54 8.18 -22.76
N GLU A 930 -19.54 8.67 -24.00
CA GLU A 930 -19.43 7.80 -25.19
C GLU A 930 -18.24 6.84 -24.99
N GLY A 931 -18.52 5.53 -24.81
CA GLY A 931 -17.50 4.48 -24.80
C GLY A 931 -17.21 3.76 -23.47
N GLU A 932 -17.82 4.11 -22.34
CA GLU A 932 -17.60 3.37 -21.07
C GLU A 932 -18.77 2.42 -20.72
N ASP A 933 -18.44 1.14 -20.49
CA ASP A 933 -19.31 0.14 -19.87
C ASP A 933 -19.63 0.51 -18.40
N LYS A 934 -20.63 -0.17 -17.81
CA LYS A 934 -21.13 0.02 -16.43
C LYS A 934 -20.02 0.32 -15.39
N PRO A 935 -20.30 1.12 -14.34
CA PRO A 935 -19.34 1.37 -13.25
C PRO A 935 -18.74 0.10 -12.68
N TYR A 936 -17.49 0.15 -12.23
CA TYR A 936 -16.77 -1.04 -11.75
C TYR A 936 -17.51 -1.81 -10.65
N TYR A 937 -18.16 -1.12 -9.71
CA TYR A 937 -18.97 -1.73 -8.63
C TYR A 937 -20.43 -2.05 -9.02
N ALA A 938 -20.81 -1.83 -10.27
CA ALA A 938 -22.13 -2.19 -10.77
C ALA A 938 -22.25 -3.69 -11.05
N ASP A 939 -21.14 -4.38 -11.30
CA ASP A 939 -21.13 -5.81 -11.55
C ASP A 939 -21.46 -6.62 -10.29
N ASN A 940 -22.24 -7.70 -10.45
CA ASN A 940 -22.70 -8.53 -9.34
C ASN A 940 -21.55 -9.26 -8.62
N LEU A 941 -20.49 -9.63 -9.34
CA LEU A 941 -19.32 -10.29 -8.76
C LEU A 941 -18.52 -9.32 -7.89
N VAL A 942 -18.23 -8.12 -8.40
CA VAL A 942 -17.44 -7.11 -7.69
C VAL A 942 -18.11 -6.69 -6.39
N ARG A 943 -19.45 -6.67 -6.34
CA ARG A 943 -20.22 -6.36 -5.12
C ARG A 943 -19.99 -7.33 -3.97
N MET A 944 -19.42 -8.52 -4.20
CA MET A 944 -19.11 -9.49 -3.14
C MET A 944 -18.03 -8.99 -2.16
N VAL A 945 -17.14 -8.08 -2.58
CA VAL A 945 -16.10 -7.51 -1.72
C VAL A 945 -16.65 -6.53 -0.70
N LEU A 946 -17.84 -5.97 -0.95
CA LEU A 946 -18.40 -4.90 -0.13
C LEU A 946 -18.74 -5.42 1.27
N ASN A 947 -18.23 -4.71 2.28
CA ASN A 947 -18.49 -4.96 3.68
C ASN A 947 -19.98 -4.71 3.99
N PRO A 948 -20.75 -5.74 4.41
CA PRO A 948 -22.18 -5.60 4.66
C PRO A 948 -22.50 -4.69 5.85
N ASP A 949 -21.53 -4.47 6.75
CA ASP A 949 -21.70 -3.65 7.96
C ASP A 949 -21.51 -2.15 7.69
N VAL A 950 -21.16 -1.76 6.46
CA VAL A 950 -20.95 -0.37 6.04
C VAL A 950 -21.85 -0.03 4.86
N THR A 951 -22.61 1.05 5.00
CA THR A 951 -23.45 1.57 3.90
C THR A 951 -22.63 1.82 2.64
N VAL A 952 -23.08 1.33 1.49
CA VAL A 952 -22.54 1.73 0.17
C VAL A 952 -23.23 3.03 -0.23
N ARG A 953 -22.45 4.06 -0.56
CA ARG A 953 -23.00 5.41 -0.74
C ARG A 953 -23.39 5.64 -2.19
N THR A 954 -24.47 6.40 -2.36
CA THR A 954 -24.92 6.92 -3.65
C THR A 954 -24.31 8.29 -3.94
N ARG A 955 -24.58 8.83 -5.13
CA ARG A 955 -24.21 10.18 -5.55
C ARG A 955 -24.78 11.24 -4.60
N GLY A 956 -24.09 12.36 -4.48
CA GLY A 956 -24.58 13.53 -3.75
C GLY A 956 -24.40 13.46 -2.24
N VAL A 957 -23.67 12.44 -1.75
CA VAL A 957 -23.46 12.21 -0.31
C VAL A 957 -22.02 12.51 0.08
N ILE A 958 -21.84 13.16 1.23
CA ILE A 958 -20.54 13.37 1.86
C ILE A 958 -20.13 12.12 2.66
N GLU A 959 -18.85 11.78 2.58
CA GLU A 959 -18.19 10.75 3.34
C GLU A 959 -17.03 11.30 4.15
N LYS A 960 -16.58 10.53 5.14
CA LYS A 960 -15.39 10.80 5.93
C LYS A 960 -14.98 9.55 6.70
N CYS A 961 -13.74 9.54 7.20
CA CYS A 961 -13.33 8.60 8.23
C CYS A 961 -14.34 8.59 9.40
N SER A 962 -14.76 7.40 9.80
CA SER A 962 -15.74 7.15 10.87
C SER A 962 -15.10 6.56 12.12
N PHE A 963 -13.76 6.50 12.20
CA PHE A 963 -13.01 5.63 13.12
C PHE A 963 -13.44 4.15 13.04
N CYS A 964 -13.83 3.69 11.85
CA CYS A 964 -14.36 2.34 11.62
C CYS A 964 -15.50 2.02 12.59
N VAL A 965 -16.53 2.88 12.61
CA VAL A 965 -17.66 2.79 13.56
C VAL A 965 -18.31 1.41 13.62
N GLN A 966 -18.33 0.67 12.50
CA GLN A 966 -18.79 -0.71 12.43
C GLN A 966 -18.01 -1.65 13.36
N ARG A 967 -16.69 -1.48 13.46
CA ARG A 967 -15.83 -2.24 14.39
C ARG A 967 -16.00 -1.78 15.83
N ILE A 968 -16.23 -0.48 16.06
CA ILE A 968 -16.56 0.06 17.38
C ILE A 968 -17.86 -0.60 17.89
N GLN A 969 -18.91 -0.65 17.07
CA GLN A 969 -20.18 -1.26 17.47
C GLN A 969 -20.05 -2.78 17.68
N GLU A 970 -19.30 -3.49 16.83
CA GLU A 970 -19.02 -4.91 16.97
C GLU A 970 -18.28 -5.23 18.30
N GLY A 971 -17.22 -4.48 18.63
CA GLY A 971 -16.48 -4.65 19.87
C GLY A 971 -17.32 -4.34 21.11
N LYS A 972 -18.11 -3.26 21.07
CA LYS A 972 -19.04 -2.91 22.17
C LYS A 972 -20.12 -3.96 22.37
N LEU A 973 -20.67 -4.52 21.28
CA LEU A 973 -21.67 -5.57 21.34
C LEU A 973 -21.08 -6.84 21.98
N THR A 974 -19.86 -7.20 21.61
CA THR A 974 -19.13 -8.34 22.16
C THR A 974 -18.89 -8.18 23.67
N ALA A 975 -18.33 -7.04 24.09
CA ALA A 975 -18.09 -6.75 25.51
C ALA A 975 -19.40 -6.77 26.33
N LYS A 976 -20.49 -6.19 25.79
CA LYS A 976 -21.80 -6.19 26.43
C LYS A 976 -22.37 -7.60 26.57
N ARG A 977 -22.25 -8.44 25.54
CA ARG A 977 -22.70 -9.85 25.58
C ARG A 977 -21.94 -10.67 26.61
N GLU A 978 -20.65 -10.38 26.79
CA GLU A 978 -19.77 -11.05 27.74
C GLU A 978 -19.84 -10.46 29.17
N GLY A 979 -20.62 -9.40 29.38
CA GLY A 979 -20.78 -8.76 30.69
C GLY A 979 -19.50 -8.11 31.23
N ARG A 980 -18.59 -7.68 30.35
CA ARG A 980 -17.31 -7.06 30.71
C ARG A 980 -17.14 -5.67 30.10
N ALA A 981 -16.19 -4.91 30.65
CA ALA A 981 -15.75 -3.66 30.04
C ALA A 981 -15.04 -3.91 28.70
N ILE A 982 -15.05 -2.89 27.85
CA ILE A 982 -14.33 -2.91 26.58
C ILE A 982 -12.82 -2.88 26.84
N MET A 983 -12.08 -3.66 26.06
CA MET A 983 -10.63 -3.75 26.06
C MET A 983 -10.11 -3.20 24.74
N ASP A 984 -8.86 -2.75 24.70
CA ASP A 984 -8.25 -2.20 23.48
C ASP A 984 -8.26 -3.19 22.29
N ASN A 985 -8.17 -4.49 22.58
CA ASN A 985 -8.22 -5.53 21.55
C ASN A 985 -9.61 -5.77 20.97
N ASP A 986 -10.69 -5.33 21.64
CA ASP A 986 -12.06 -5.46 21.11
C ASP A 986 -12.28 -4.57 19.89
N VAL A 987 -11.54 -3.46 19.78
CA VAL A 987 -11.72 -2.47 18.71
C VAL A 987 -10.37 -2.05 18.15
N ARG A 988 -10.01 -2.63 17.00
CA ARG A 988 -8.87 -2.19 16.19
C ARG A 988 -9.31 -1.72 14.82
N THR A 989 -8.98 -0.48 14.49
CA THR A 989 -9.35 0.12 13.20
C THR A 989 -8.60 -0.53 12.04
N ALA A 990 -9.13 -0.44 10.82
CA ALA A 990 -8.49 -1.01 9.63
C ALA A 990 -7.13 -0.36 9.33
N CYS A 991 -6.99 0.95 9.57
CA CYS A 991 -5.72 1.65 9.36
C CYS A 991 -4.66 1.29 10.41
N GLN A 992 -5.05 1.00 11.66
CA GLN A 992 -4.14 0.52 12.71
C GLN A 992 -3.64 -0.90 12.42
N THR A 993 -4.55 -1.82 12.10
CA THR A 993 -4.25 -3.24 11.87
C THR A 993 -3.40 -3.48 10.62
N ALA A 994 -3.57 -2.66 9.58
CA ALA A 994 -2.77 -2.78 8.37
C ALA A 994 -1.36 -2.18 8.49
N CYS A 995 -1.12 -1.27 9.44
CA CYS A 995 0.12 -0.49 9.54
C CYS A 995 1.30 -1.35 10.04
N PRO A 996 2.33 -1.64 9.21
CA PRO A 996 3.42 -2.52 9.62
C PRO A 996 4.35 -1.89 10.68
N THR A 997 4.42 -0.56 10.75
CA THR A 997 5.28 0.15 11.71
C THR A 997 4.60 0.41 13.06
N GLY A 998 3.30 0.12 13.17
CA GLY A 998 2.52 0.44 14.36
C GLY A 998 2.49 1.96 14.64
N ALA A 999 2.43 2.77 13.59
CA ALA A 999 2.39 4.23 13.70
C ALA A 999 1.03 4.74 14.18
N ILE A 1000 -0.06 4.05 13.86
CA ILE A 1000 -1.43 4.44 14.24
C ILE A 1000 -1.85 3.58 15.43
N VAL A 1001 -2.30 4.22 16.51
CA VAL A 1001 -2.84 3.57 17.71
C VAL A 1001 -4.22 4.17 17.98
N PHE A 1002 -5.23 3.33 18.17
CA PHE A 1002 -6.60 3.75 18.43
C PHE A 1002 -7.11 3.10 19.71
N GLY A 1003 -7.94 3.81 20.47
CA GLY A 1003 -8.53 3.27 21.70
C GLY A 1003 -9.33 4.30 22.49
N ASP A 1004 -9.61 3.96 23.74
CA ASP A 1004 -10.33 4.82 24.68
C ASP A 1004 -9.36 5.78 25.40
N LEU A 1005 -9.53 7.09 25.17
CA LEU A 1005 -8.77 8.17 25.81
C LEU A 1005 -9.12 8.36 27.29
N ASN A 1006 -10.32 7.93 27.74
CA ASN A 1006 -10.70 8.02 29.15
C ASN A 1006 -10.06 6.90 29.99
N ASN A 1007 -9.65 5.79 29.35
CA ASN A 1007 -8.87 4.75 30.00
C ASN A 1007 -7.37 5.13 30.03
N PRO A 1008 -6.78 5.43 31.20
CA PRO A 1008 -5.36 5.80 31.28
C PRO A 1008 -4.41 4.64 30.93
N ASN A 1009 -4.90 3.40 30.98
CA ASN A 1009 -4.13 2.19 30.66
C ASN A 1009 -4.26 1.77 29.20
N SER A 1010 -5.06 2.46 28.38
CA SER A 1010 -5.18 2.12 26.97
C SER A 1010 -3.89 2.37 26.20
N GLU A 1011 -3.66 1.63 25.12
CA GLU A 1011 -2.50 1.79 24.23
C GLU A 1011 -2.37 3.25 23.75
N VAL A 1012 -3.49 3.91 23.40
CA VAL A 1012 -3.50 5.29 22.93
C VAL A 1012 -3.13 6.29 24.03
N SER A 1013 -3.64 6.11 25.25
CA SER A 1013 -3.32 6.96 26.41
C SER A 1013 -1.85 6.80 26.82
N GLN A 1014 -1.33 5.57 26.80
CA GLN A 1014 0.09 5.29 27.06
C GLN A 1014 0.99 5.90 26.00
N ALA A 1015 0.61 5.83 24.71
CA ALA A 1015 1.36 6.43 23.62
C ALA A 1015 1.42 7.96 23.73
N ASN A 1016 0.28 8.62 24.00
CA ASN A 1016 0.21 10.06 24.27
C ASN A 1016 1.11 10.45 25.47
N LYS A 1017 1.01 9.70 26.57
CA LYS A 1017 1.80 9.95 27.78
C LYS A 1017 3.31 9.76 27.54
N ALA A 1018 3.69 8.76 26.76
CA ALA A 1018 5.10 8.48 26.43
C ALA A 1018 5.71 9.59 25.57
N ALA A 1019 4.93 10.20 24.69
CA ALA A 1019 5.36 11.36 23.89
C ALA A 1019 5.43 12.66 24.69
N GLY A 1020 4.59 12.80 25.73
CA GLY A 1020 4.57 14.00 26.58
C GLY A 1020 4.26 15.26 25.75
N ALA A 1021 5.03 16.32 25.94
CA ALA A 1021 4.85 17.57 25.20
C ALA A 1021 5.21 17.48 23.70
N LEU A 1022 5.74 16.34 23.23
CA LEU A 1022 5.95 16.12 21.79
C LEU A 1022 4.68 15.65 21.08
N ALA A 1023 3.62 15.28 21.81
CA ALA A 1023 2.31 15.00 21.24
C ALA A 1023 1.54 16.31 21.07
N TYR A 1024 0.99 16.55 19.88
CA TYR A 1024 0.23 17.76 19.56
C TYR A 1024 -1.04 17.44 18.77
N LYS A 1025 -2.00 18.36 18.81
CA LYS A 1025 -3.19 18.34 17.96
C LYS A 1025 -2.99 19.30 16.80
N VAL A 1026 -3.32 18.85 15.59
CA VAL A 1026 -3.15 19.67 14.38
C VAL A 1026 -4.13 20.84 14.42
N LEU A 1027 -3.63 22.07 14.29
CA LEU A 1027 -4.41 23.31 14.42
C LEU A 1027 -5.08 23.43 15.81
N GLU A 1028 -4.31 23.27 16.87
CA GLU A 1028 -4.80 23.35 18.26
C GLU A 1028 -5.37 24.73 18.61
N GLU A 1029 -4.84 25.79 17.99
CA GLU A 1029 -5.17 27.19 18.24
C GLU A 1029 -6.56 27.64 17.73
N ILE A 1030 -7.18 26.88 16.83
CA ILE A 1030 -8.52 27.23 16.28
C ILE A 1030 -9.67 26.62 17.11
N ASN A 1031 -9.37 26.01 18.25
CA ASN A 1031 -10.33 25.43 19.19
C ASN A 1031 -11.33 24.41 18.60
N VAL A 1032 -10.90 23.61 17.62
CA VAL A 1032 -11.71 22.50 17.09
C VAL A 1032 -11.60 21.23 17.95
N ARG A 1033 -10.70 21.22 18.94
CA ARG A 1033 -10.47 20.12 19.91
C ARG A 1033 -10.42 18.73 19.25
N PRO A 1034 -9.40 18.42 18.42
CA PRO A 1034 -9.24 17.12 17.77
C PRO A 1034 -9.17 15.92 18.74
N GLY A 1035 -9.79 14.81 18.35
CA GLY A 1035 -9.64 13.49 18.98
C GLY A 1035 -8.45 12.67 18.46
N VAL A 1036 -7.71 13.20 17.48
CA VAL A 1036 -6.45 12.61 16.98
C VAL A 1036 -5.27 13.46 17.44
N GLN A 1037 -4.24 12.81 17.95
CA GLN A 1037 -2.97 13.42 18.34
C GLN A 1037 -1.83 12.88 17.47
N TYR A 1038 -0.82 13.70 17.24
CA TYR A 1038 0.34 13.37 16.42
C TYR A 1038 1.62 13.56 17.23
N SER A 1039 2.63 12.72 17.02
CA SER A 1039 3.98 12.98 17.54
C SER A 1039 4.72 13.98 16.64
N ALA A 1040 5.58 14.82 17.23
CA ALA A 1040 6.53 15.61 16.46
C ALA A 1040 7.51 14.70 15.68
N LYS A 1041 7.91 15.13 14.48
CA LYS A 1041 8.89 14.43 13.64
C LYS A 1041 10.31 14.72 14.11
N ILE A 1042 11.01 13.71 14.56
CA ILE A 1042 12.39 13.78 15.03
C ILE A 1042 13.28 13.13 13.98
N HIS A 1043 14.43 13.75 13.72
CA HIS A 1043 15.46 13.19 12.85
C HIS A 1043 16.83 13.19 13.53
N ASN A 1044 17.70 12.24 13.19
CA ASN A 1044 19.07 12.12 13.68
C ASN A 1044 20.09 12.52 12.61
N ALA A 1045 19.92 13.71 12.04
CA ALA A 1045 20.77 14.19 10.95
C ALA A 1045 22.18 14.57 11.45
N ASN A 1046 23.21 14.11 10.75
CA ASN A 1046 24.56 14.65 10.83
C ASN A 1046 24.62 15.95 10.02
N GLU A 1047 24.58 17.09 10.72
CA GLU A 1047 24.57 18.43 10.11
C GLU A 1047 25.93 18.83 9.51
N GLU A 1048 27.00 18.16 9.93
CA GLU A 1048 28.34 18.37 9.37
C GLU A 1048 28.55 17.59 8.08
N LEU A 1049 27.55 16.86 7.56
CA LEU A 1049 27.76 15.97 6.41
C LEU A 1049 28.26 16.71 5.16
N PHE A 1050 27.69 17.88 4.86
CA PHE A 1050 28.04 18.70 3.69
C PHE A 1050 28.86 19.96 4.02
N SER A 1051 29.24 20.15 5.29
CA SER A 1051 30.02 21.32 5.75
C SER A 1051 31.52 21.24 5.47
#